data_AF-Q23LR0-F1
#
_entry.id   AF-Q23LR0-F1
#
_cell.length_a   1.000
_cell.length_b   1.000
_cell.length_c   1.000
_cell.angle_alpha   90.00
_cell.angle_beta   90.00
_cell.angle_gamma   90.00
#
_symmetry.space_group_name_H-M   'P 1'
#
loop_
_entity.id
_entity.type
_entity.pdbx_description
1 polymer ?
#
loop_
_entity_poly.entity_id
_entity_poly.type
_entity_poly.pdbx_seq_one_letter_code
_entity_poly.pdbx_strand_id
1 'polypeptide(L)'
;MNSSKKTAILNLFILTFILVANNSAFAHQEYSCSHDHDDLIKETQRKLHEYFKQNPINYTEDEQGRNLGSQTIQPIRITTDFTRLSAQSNGPAITTDQINYLTSVSTTVVNFVSNFIKVQPNPTNNIFNPQQTSDNTCITVVPSQSDQSTGIPNSDLHLYFIFNSDPTAGYLANAGFCNLQQTSTYMRPNFGRVLFNIANMKNSGTDLEQFQNDVMVTLHEVIHILGFSYGAMQNWYNKATKQLLGQTSANQLITTQTLRGISTKLLGSPNVLATAQKYYGCQTLQGMQLENQGGSGSLNSHWERTIIRSEIMTASALTEGLNLTFFTVALLKDTGYWDDVNENLTDPIYWGRGKGCDFFQNSCQSSTQYEEFVTSGQLACSFWDDGQGIGSNSDPFGDSCNVVQIYSNFLCSDIANQSYQNNPASFNADTSNDFSYNSKCFASTVVSPTAQYTYQDQNFRCHFMQCSPDKTQITITFSQIPSTQIVCGISDQSTKKDVIYQGNNYGQVTCPSNIARLCDDQQCVNFCTYNGICIRGQCLCNPGFGGVDCSKQCNGYFDQTGNCVSSCPSNTFASTDNVCRTTCPNGTYQDSGSGLCKQCDFSCSQCTGPSNSQCKACQLLTYLSNGSCVTTCPTGQYADETSKTCSNCPDGCSSCTSYTNCTGCKTGYTQSSGACSDSSCTGNCATCSSSSKSSCLTCTSNLYLQPGNTCNSTCPSGYYQNSQNMTCTACSTGCKACSDGKTCTQCDASSGYRQQGNSCTLCASTCATCSSSNPNSCQSCENSLYLFNNQCVVTCQKGYYNGPNYTCSPCVTGCDQCSNGNSCTTCSTNYQPFTYKNQQICINSSSCFSPCSTCSGTFQPTTCATCNQSFYLQGTNCVATCNQGYYANQSNQTCVQCPANCSVCSDASTCTSCSNNYFLSENSCVQTCPQGQTANSNQVCFSANANTFAERNYFALMILILMIFLSF
;
A
#
# COMPACT_ATOMS: atom_id res chain seq x y z
N MET A 1 -8.91 58.70 -42.06
CA MET A 1 -7.54 58.46 -41.59
C MET A 1 -7.55 57.32 -40.61
N ASN A 2 -6.93 56.21 -40.98
CA ASN A 2 -6.94 54.94 -40.29
C ASN A 2 -5.62 54.84 -39.48
N SER A 3 -5.71 55.11 -38.18
CA SER A 3 -4.71 54.74 -37.14
C SER A 3 -5.38 53.86 -36.07
N SER A 4 -6.44 53.15 -36.50
CA SER A 4 -6.81 51.83 -36.02
C SER A 4 -5.59 50.88 -36.15
N LYS A 5 -5.52 49.87 -35.28
CA LYS A 5 -4.63 48.70 -35.26
C LYS A 5 -3.43 48.69 -34.30
N LYS A 6 -2.77 49.82 -33.97
CA LYS A 6 -1.60 49.75 -33.04
C LYS A 6 -1.98 49.60 -31.56
N THR A 7 -3.04 50.27 -31.09
CA THR A 7 -3.47 50.18 -29.69
C THR A 7 -4.24 48.88 -29.39
N ALA A 8 -4.84 48.26 -30.42
CA ALA A 8 -5.55 46.99 -30.30
C ALA A 8 -4.60 45.78 -30.17
N ILE A 9 -3.41 45.84 -30.79
CA ILE A 9 -2.42 44.75 -30.70
C ILE A 9 -1.68 44.79 -29.35
N LEU A 10 -1.37 45.97 -28.81
CA LEU A 10 -0.65 46.09 -27.53
C LEU A 10 -1.51 45.64 -26.33
N ASN A 11 -2.83 45.91 -26.35
CA ASN A 11 -3.74 45.44 -25.30
C ASN A 11 -4.09 43.94 -25.43
N LEU A 12 -4.01 43.36 -26.64
CA LEU A 12 -4.20 41.92 -26.83
C LEU A 12 -2.98 41.12 -26.36
N PHE A 13 -1.76 41.67 -26.50
CA PHE A 13 -0.52 41.08 -25.97
C PHE A 13 -0.40 41.16 -24.44
N ILE A 14 -0.94 42.20 -23.81
CA ILE A 14 -0.89 42.35 -22.35
C ILE A 14 -1.95 41.49 -21.64
N LEU A 15 -3.12 41.26 -22.25
CA LEU A 15 -4.08 40.27 -21.70
C LEU A 15 -3.68 38.82 -21.97
N THR A 16 -2.95 38.52 -23.05
CA THR A 16 -2.31 37.19 -23.20
C THR A 16 -1.21 36.98 -22.17
N PHE A 17 -0.53 38.04 -21.71
CA PHE A 17 0.38 37.95 -20.56
C PHE A 17 -0.33 37.65 -19.23
N ILE A 18 -1.62 37.99 -19.08
CA ILE A 18 -2.44 37.60 -17.91
C ILE A 18 -3.04 36.20 -18.07
N LEU A 19 -3.25 35.73 -19.31
CA LEU A 19 -3.72 34.38 -19.62
C LEU A 19 -2.60 33.31 -19.63
N VAL A 20 -1.33 33.71 -19.72
CA VAL A 20 -0.18 32.77 -19.60
C VAL A 20 0.40 32.74 -18.17
N ALA A 21 0.06 33.72 -17.32
CA ALA A 21 0.57 33.81 -15.95
C ALA A 21 -0.23 33.01 -14.89
N ASN A 22 -1.31 32.31 -15.26
CA ASN A 22 -2.08 31.44 -14.36
C ASN A 22 -2.24 30.01 -14.89
N ASN A 23 -1.21 29.49 -15.57
CA ASN A 23 -0.97 28.04 -15.59
C ASN A 23 -0.37 27.63 -14.23
N SER A 24 -1.13 27.81 -13.16
CA SER A 24 -0.84 27.19 -11.88
C SER A 24 -1.34 25.75 -11.94
N ALA A 25 -0.55 24.91 -12.61
CA ALA A 25 -0.39 23.53 -12.17
C ALA A 25 0.13 23.63 -10.72
N PHE A 26 -0.79 23.62 -9.75
CA PHE A 26 -0.40 23.36 -8.38
C PHE A 26 -0.01 21.89 -8.34
N ALA A 27 1.27 21.64 -8.59
CA ALA A 27 1.91 20.37 -8.28
C ALA A 27 1.62 20.09 -6.81
N HIS A 28 1.06 18.92 -6.52
CA HIS A 28 1.07 18.39 -5.16
C HIS A 28 2.52 18.41 -4.69
N GLN A 29 2.77 18.88 -3.47
CA GLN A 29 4.11 19.14 -2.96
C GLN A 29 4.89 17.80 -2.91
N GLU A 30 5.77 17.54 -3.87
CA GLU A 30 6.62 16.34 -3.88
C GLU A 30 7.60 16.42 -2.71
N TYR A 31 7.51 15.46 -1.78
CA TYR A 31 8.40 15.39 -0.64
C TYR A 31 9.62 14.54 -0.99
N SER A 32 10.82 15.10 -0.78
CA SER A 32 12.10 14.42 -1.01
C SER A 32 12.43 13.50 0.15
N CYS A 33 12.90 12.29 -0.12
CA CYS A 33 13.49 11.42 0.90
C CYS A 33 14.81 12.02 1.42
N SER A 34 15.15 11.75 2.68
CA SER A 34 16.28 12.41 3.38
C SER A 34 17.15 11.47 4.23
N HIS A 35 16.86 10.16 4.28
CA HIS A 35 17.60 9.19 5.10
C HIS A 35 19.11 9.20 4.82
N ASP A 36 19.51 9.27 3.55
CA ASP A 36 20.92 9.34 3.14
C ASP A 36 21.46 10.79 3.06
N HIS A 37 20.68 11.81 3.40
CA HIS A 37 21.23 13.15 3.64
C HIS A 37 21.67 13.30 5.10
N ASP A 38 21.21 12.45 6.01
CA ASP A 38 21.58 12.48 7.41
C ASP A 38 22.99 11.90 7.61
N ASP A 39 23.98 12.78 7.75
CA ASP A 39 25.37 12.40 8.01
C ASP A 39 25.53 11.53 9.27
N LEU A 40 24.61 11.64 10.25
CA LEU A 40 24.63 10.81 11.45
C LEU A 40 24.26 9.36 11.12
N ILE A 41 23.31 9.12 10.21
CA ILE A 41 22.97 7.76 9.76
C ILE A 41 24.19 7.13 9.07
N LYS A 42 24.80 7.84 8.13
CA LYS A 42 25.99 7.35 7.42
C LYS A 42 27.15 7.04 8.36
N GLU A 43 27.44 7.96 9.28
CA GLU A 43 28.51 7.78 10.25
C GLU A 43 28.21 6.60 11.19
N THR A 44 26.97 6.45 11.64
CA THR A 44 26.53 5.31 12.45
C THR A 44 26.75 3.99 11.71
N GLN A 45 26.31 3.89 10.44
CA GLN A 45 26.48 2.69 9.60
C GLN A 45 27.95 2.37 9.34
N ARG A 46 28.79 3.38 9.14
CA ARG A 46 30.23 3.22 8.96
C ARG A 46 30.91 2.73 10.25
N LYS A 47 30.51 3.25 11.41
CA LYS A 47 31.03 2.85 12.73
C LYS A 47 30.66 1.42 13.08
N LEU A 48 29.44 1.00 12.77
CA LEU A 48 28.99 -0.38 12.86
C LEU A 48 29.93 -1.31 12.10
N HIS A 49 30.22 -1.00 10.84
CA HIS A 49 31.13 -1.80 10.03
C HIS A 49 32.52 -1.93 10.66
N GLU A 50 33.12 -0.81 11.08
CA GLU A 50 34.44 -0.81 11.72
C GLU A 50 34.46 -1.56 13.06
N TYR A 51 33.37 -1.51 13.84
CA TYR A 51 33.23 -2.28 15.08
C TYR A 51 33.35 -3.78 14.80
N PHE A 52 32.59 -4.33 13.85
CA PHE A 52 32.60 -5.77 13.55
C PHE A 52 33.86 -6.21 12.80
N LYS A 53 34.56 -5.29 12.13
CA LYS A 53 35.90 -5.55 11.57
C LYS A 53 36.96 -5.71 12.67
N GLN A 54 36.85 -4.95 13.76
CA GLN A 54 37.77 -5.02 14.91
C GLN A 54 37.38 -6.13 15.90
N ASN A 55 36.11 -6.51 15.91
CA ASN A 55 35.55 -7.58 16.74
C ASN A 55 35.03 -8.70 15.83
N PRO A 56 35.93 -9.41 15.11
CA PRO A 56 35.54 -10.41 14.13
C PRO A 56 34.79 -11.56 14.79
N ILE A 57 33.84 -12.10 14.03
CA ILE A 57 32.90 -13.06 14.56
C ILE A 57 33.58 -14.42 14.71
N ASN A 58 33.87 -14.82 15.95
CA ASN A 58 34.42 -16.13 16.26
C ASN A 58 33.28 -17.16 16.39
N TYR A 59 33.11 -17.98 15.36
CA TYR A 59 32.35 -19.21 15.46
C TYR A 59 33.32 -20.32 15.85
N THR A 60 33.25 -20.81 17.09
CA THR A 60 33.87 -22.09 17.41
C THR A 60 33.11 -23.17 16.64
N GLU A 61 33.84 -23.90 15.79
CA GLU A 61 33.30 -25.05 15.07
C GLU A 61 32.73 -26.08 16.06
N ASP A 62 31.58 -26.61 15.67
CA ASP A 62 30.92 -27.82 16.16
C ASP A 62 30.02 -27.74 17.42
N GLU A 63 28.74 -27.46 17.18
CA GLU A 63 27.69 -28.37 17.63
C GLU A 63 26.94 -28.93 16.41
N GLN A 64 27.64 -29.81 15.68
CA GLN A 64 27.12 -31.03 15.04
C GLN A 64 25.66 -31.01 14.60
N GLY A 65 25.42 -30.87 13.29
CA GLY A 65 24.32 -31.56 12.62
C GLY A 65 22.95 -31.49 13.31
N ARG A 66 22.60 -30.36 13.92
CA ARG A 66 21.24 -30.17 14.41
C ARG A 66 20.37 -29.97 13.17
N ASN A 67 19.61 -31.02 12.86
CA ASN A 67 18.22 -30.85 12.44
C ASN A 67 17.67 -29.55 13.06
N LEU A 68 16.82 -28.81 12.35
CA LEU A 68 15.98 -27.73 12.89
C LEU A 68 15.03 -28.27 13.99
N GLY A 69 15.60 -28.87 15.03
CA GLY A 69 14.96 -29.50 16.16
C GLY A 69 14.67 -28.41 17.17
N SER A 70 13.45 -27.90 17.07
CA SER A 70 12.72 -27.12 18.06
C SER A 70 12.90 -25.59 18.13
N GLN A 71 13.55 -24.91 17.18
CA GLN A 71 13.32 -23.46 16.98
C GLN A 71 12.60 -23.22 15.67
N THR A 72 11.32 -22.88 15.76
CA THR A 72 10.47 -22.52 14.63
C THR A 72 10.64 -21.03 14.36
N ILE A 73 10.94 -20.65 13.11
CA ILE A 73 10.91 -19.23 12.69
C ILE A 73 9.52 -18.64 13.01
N GLN A 74 9.48 -17.41 13.52
CA GLN A 74 8.26 -16.72 13.92
C GLN A 74 8.18 -15.33 13.29
N PRO A 75 6.98 -14.72 13.23
CA PRO A 75 6.83 -13.29 13.00
C PRO A 75 7.82 -12.46 13.83
N ILE A 76 8.43 -11.44 13.21
CA ILE A 76 9.33 -10.52 13.91
C ILE A 76 8.58 -9.78 15.03
N ARG A 77 9.17 -9.70 16.23
CA ARG A 77 8.63 -8.91 17.33
C ARG A 77 9.29 -7.55 17.36
N ILE A 78 8.52 -6.51 17.04
CA ILE A 78 8.98 -5.13 17.05
C ILE A 78 8.41 -4.42 18.28
N THR A 79 9.29 -3.84 19.08
CA THR A 79 8.90 -2.97 20.20
C THR A 79 9.15 -1.51 19.85
N THR A 80 8.38 -0.59 20.44
CA THR A 80 8.46 0.83 20.11
C THR A 80 8.62 1.70 21.35
N ASP A 81 9.27 2.85 21.18
CA ASP A 81 9.30 3.93 22.17
C ASP A 81 8.60 5.18 21.58
N PHE A 82 7.38 5.43 22.05
CA PHE A 82 6.58 6.61 21.71
C PHE A 82 6.70 7.74 22.73
N THR A 83 7.42 7.54 23.85
CA THR A 83 7.51 8.55 24.92
C THR A 83 8.14 9.85 24.41
N ARG A 84 8.93 9.76 23.34
CA ARG A 84 9.63 10.86 22.68
C ARG A 84 8.81 11.62 21.65
N LEU A 85 7.57 11.20 21.40
CA LEU A 85 6.59 11.99 20.66
C LEU A 85 5.93 13.06 21.55
N SER A 86 6.18 13.04 22.87
CA SER A 86 5.69 14.07 23.79
C SER A 86 6.57 15.32 23.82
N ALA A 87 5.98 16.46 24.21
CA ALA A 87 6.64 17.76 24.22
C ALA A 87 7.90 17.77 25.12
N GLN A 88 9.05 18.04 24.50
CA GLN A 88 10.33 18.24 25.19
C GLN A 88 10.48 19.69 25.67
N SER A 89 11.24 19.91 26.74
CA SER A 89 11.59 21.26 27.20
C SER A 89 12.34 22.03 26.10
N ASN A 90 11.74 23.09 25.55
CA ASN A 90 12.23 23.87 24.39
C ASN A 90 12.04 23.23 22.99
N GLY A 91 11.23 22.18 22.85
CA GLY A 91 10.89 21.58 21.55
C GLY A 91 9.66 22.22 20.88
N PRO A 92 9.41 21.93 19.58
CA PRO A 92 8.19 22.37 18.91
C PRO A 92 6.94 21.79 19.61
N ALA A 93 5.90 22.62 19.76
CA ALA A 93 4.65 22.17 20.36
C ALA A 93 3.92 21.22 19.40
N ILE A 94 3.62 20.01 19.88
CA ILE A 94 2.80 19.01 19.19
C ILE A 94 1.54 18.74 20.02
N THR A 95 0.38 18.59 19.36
CA THR A 95 -0.89 18.33 20.05
C THR A 95 -1.03 16.85 20.40
N THR A 96 -1.89 16.53 21.38
CA THR A 96 -2.25 15.15 21.70
C THR A 96 -2.82 14.40 20.49
N ASP A 97 -3.60 15.08 19.64
CA ASP A 97 -4.15 14.49 18.43
C ASP A 97 -3.05 14.12 17.41
N GLN A 98 -2.04 14.98 17.26
CA GLN A 98 -0.87 14.69 16.43
C GLN A 98 -0.06 13.50 16.98
N ILE A 99 0.12 13.42 18.31
CA ILE A 99 0.80 12.27 18.95
C ILE A 99 0.02 10.97 18.68
N ASN A 100 -1.31 10.99 18.89
CA ASN A 100 -2.17 9.83 18.65
C ASN A 100 -2.13 9.40 17.18
N TYR A 101 -2.14 10.38 16.27
CA TYR A 101 -2.03 10.15 14.83
C TYR A 101 -0.71 9.46 14.47
N LEU A 102 0.43 10.03 14.87
CA LEU A 102 1.76 9.45 14.63
C LEU A 102 1.90 8.07 15.26
N THR A 103 1.33 7.87 16.45
CA THR A 103 1.29 6.57 17.14
C THR A 103 0.49 5.55 16.32
N SER A 104 -0.66 5.94 15.76
CA SER A 104 -1.47 5.05 14.94
C SER A 104 -0.77 4.67 13.62
N VAL A 105 -0.18 5.66 12.93
CA VAL A 105 0.64 5.44 11.73
C VAL A 105 1.75 4.44 12.03
N SER A 106 2.52 4.69 13.10
CA SER A 106 3.64 3.83 13.52
C SER A 106 3.20 2.42 13.91
N THR A 107 2.09 2.31 14.64
CA THR A 107 1.51 1.01 15.05
C THR A 107 1.06 0.19 13.84
N THR A 108 0.47 0.86 12.85
CA THR A 108 0.04 0.22 11.60
C THR A 108 1.22 -0.36 10.84
N VAL A 109 2.33 0.40 10.72
CA VAL A 109 3.57 -0.08 10.09
C VAL A 109 4.17 -1.25 10.87
N VAL A 110 4.23 -1.17 12.20
CA VAL A 110 4.75 -2.27 13.03
C VAL A 110 3.92 -3.54 12.86
N ASN A 111 2.58 -3.43 12.84
CA ASN A 111 1.68 -4.55 12.59
C ASN A 111 1.91 -5.16 11.20
N PHE A 112 2.07 -4.31 10.18
CA PHE A 112 2.41 -4.75 8.83
C PHE A 112 3.73 -5.53 8.79
N VAL A 113 4.82 -4.95 9.31
CA VAL A 113 6.16 -5.56 9.26
C VAL A 113 6.19 -6.89 10.04
N SER A 114 5.44 -6.99 11.14
CA SER A 114 5.30 -8.24 11.89
C SER A 114 4.67 -9.36 11.06
N ASN A 115 3.74 -9.04 10.15
CA ASN A 115 3.14 -10.00 9.22
C ASN A 115 3.99 -10.24 7.96
N PHE A 116 4.96 -9.36 7.71
CA PHE A 116 5.81 -9.32 6.52
C PHE A 116 7.14 -10.06 6.70
N ILE A 117 7.73 -10.06 7.90
CA ILE A 117 9.06 -10.64 8.15
C ILE A 117 8.98 -11.77 9.17
N LYS A 118 9.70 -12.86 8.90
CA LYS A 118 9.98 -13.93 9.86
C LYS A 118 11.45 -13.97 10.24
N VAL A 119 11.68 -14.33 11.50
CA VAL A 119 12.99 -14.41 12.13
C VAL A 119 13.10 -15.62 13.05
N GLN A 120 14.32 -16.07 13.28
CA GLN A 120 14.69 -16.78 14.50
C GLN A 120 14.61 -15.78 15.68
N PRO A 121 13.70 -15.98 16.64
CA PRO A 121 13.50 -15.03 17.73
C PRO A 121 14.76 -14.81 18.57
N ASN A 122 14.94 -13.60 19.11
CA ASN A 122 15.97 -13.31 20.10
C ASN A 122 15.76 -14.20 21.35
N PRO A 123 16.78 -14.98 21.77
CA PRO A 123 16.69 -15.85 22.93
C PRO A 123 16.84 -15.09 24.26
N THR A 124 17.37 -13.87 24.20
CA THR A 124 17.59 -12.97 25.35
C THR A 124 16.92 -11.63 25.09
N ASN A 125 16.90 -10.77 26.12
CA ASN A 125 16.48 -9.38 25.96
C ASN A 125 17.33 -8.68 24.87
N ASN A 126 16.68 -7.79 24.13
CA ASN A 126 17.33 -6.97 23.10
C ASN A 126 18.10 -5.83 23.75
N ILE A 127 19.43 -5.85 23.65
CA ILE A 127 20.32 -4.91 24.35
C ILE A 127 20.97 -3.97 23.34
N PHE A 128 20.92 -2.66 23.62
CA PHE A 128 21.64 -1.68 22.83
C PHE A 128 23.12 -1.68 23.22
N ASN A 129 24.02 -1.92 22.26
CA ASN A 129 25.46 -1.85 22.50
C ASN A 129 26.04 -0.48 22.09
N PRO A 130 26.39 0.41 23.05
CA PRO A 130 26.89 1.75 22.74
C PRO A 130 28.26 1.75 22.04
N GLN A 131 29.04 0.65 22.13
CA GLN A 131 30.34 0.57 21.45
C GLN A 131 30.24 0.48 19.93
N GLN A 132 29.05 0.15 19.41
CA GLN A 132 28.81 0.07 17.98
C GLN A 132 28.57 1.44 17.32
N THR A 133 28.38 2.50 18.11
CA THR A 133 28.15 3.87 17.62
C THR A 133 29.24 4.82 18.13
N SER A 134 29.42 5.96 17.47
CA SER A 134 30.52 6.90 17.78
C SER A 134 30.30 7.73 19.04
N ASP A 135 29.05 7.98 19.37
CA ASP A 135 28.60 8.93 20.39
C ASP A 135 27.71 8.25 21.44
N ASN A 136 27.65 6.91 21.43
CA ASN A 136 26.78 6.08 22.25
C ASN A 136 25.28 6.33 22.02
N THR A 137 24.89 7.00 20.93
CA THR A 137 23.48 7.24 20.60
C THR A 137 23.02 6.29 19.50
N CYS A 138 21.70 6.09 19.42
CA CYS A 138 21.04 5.58 18.24
C CYS A 138 20.73 6.76 17.31
N ILE A 139 21.73 7.16 16.53
CA ILE A 139 21.76 8.31 15.62
C ILE A 139 21.60 9.67 16.33
N THR A 140 20.39 10.00 16.80
CA THR A 140 20.13 11.20 17.61
C THR A 140 19.48 10.87 18.95
N VAL A 141 19.13 9.60 19.17
CA VAL A 141 18.41 9.16 20.36
C VAL A 141 19.39 8.59 21.36
N VAL A 142 19.43 9.13 22.57
CA VAL A 142 20.20 8.54 23.69
C VAL A 142 19.38 7.40 24.29
N PRO A 143 19.81 6.12 24.16
CA PRO A 143 19.07 4.98 24.71
C PRO A 143 19.06 4.99 26.23
N SER A 144 18.01 4.44 26.84
CA SER A 144 17.89 4.45 28.31
C SER A 144 18.97 3.56 28.94
N GLN A 145 19.30 3.79 30.22
CA GLN A 145 20.21 2.89 30.95
C GLN A 145 19.66 1.44 31.00
N SER A 146 18.34 1.29 31.02
CA SER A 146 17.69 -0.02 30.98
C SER A 146 17.92 -0.71 29.64
N ASP A 147 17.81 0.02 28.52
CA ASP A 147 18.01 -0.52 27.16
C ASP A 147 19.44 -1.04 26.96
N GLN A 148 20.41 -0.42 27.64
CA GLN A 148 21.84 -0.77 27.57
C GLN A 148 22.26 -1.90 28.52
N SER A 149 21.56 -2.06 29.65
CA SER A 149 21.98 -3.01 30.71
C SER A 149 21.08 -4.23 30.80
N THR A 150 19.79 -4.04 31.06
CA THR A 150 18.79 -5.11 31.18
C THR A 150 18.27 -5.55 29.81
N GLY A 151 18.20 -4.63 28.84
CA GLY A 151 17.62 -4.83 27.52
C GLY A 151 16.09 -4.92 27.53
N ILE A 152 15.52 -4.93 26.33
CA ILE A 152 14.08 -4.95 26.10
C ILE A 152 13.61 -6.40 25.92
N PRO A 153 12.69 -6.90 26.76
CA PRO A 153 12.21 -8.27 26.65
C PRO A 153 11.32 -8.46 25.41
N ASN A 154 11.29 -9.68 24.88
CA ASN A 154 10.43 -10.07 23.74
C ASN A 154 10.56 -9.15 22.50
N SER A 155 11.76 -8.59 22.28
CA SER A 155 12.04 -7.70 21.16
C SER A 155 13.09 -8.34 20.25
N ASP A 156 12.81 -8.35 18.95
CA ASP A 156 13.76 -8.70 17.90
C ASP A 156 14.34 -7.43 17.24
N LEU A 157 13.52 -6.38 17.16
CA LEU A 157 13.87 -5.02 16.73
C LEU A 157 13.17 -4.00 17.64
N HIS A 158 13.88 -2.96 18.06
CA HIS A 158 13.32 -1.83 18.79
C HIS A 158 13.40 -0.54 17.97
N LEU A 159 12.29 0.19 17.89
CA LEU A 159 12.17 1.43 17.12
C LEU A 159 11.89 2.63 18.02
N TYR A 160 12.76 3.63 17.95
CA TYR A 160 12.52 4.94 18.55
C TYR A 160 11.77 5.83 17.56
N PHE A 161 10.58 6.29 17.93
CA PHE A 161 9.82 7.26 17.13
C PHE A 161 10.00 8.66 17.73
N ILE A 162 10.52 9.58 16.93
CA ILE A 162 10.77 10.96 17.31
C ILE A 162 10.20 11.93 16.26
N PHE A 163 10.20 13.22 16.56
CA PHE A 163 9.73 14.24 15.64
C PHE A 163 10.58 15.51 15.69
N ASN A 164 10.54 16.28 14.61
CA ASN A 164 10.98 17.66 14.52
C ASN A 164 9.97 18.48 13.72
N SER A 165 10.16 19.80 13.68
CA SER A 165 9.33 20.71 12.88
C SER A 165 10.25 21.65 12.10
N ASP A 166 10.65 21.20 10.92
CA ASP A 166 11.51 21.95 10.01
C ASP A 166 10.79 22.20 8.68
N PRO A 167 10.19 23.39 8.48
CA PRO A 167 9.48 23.72 7.24
C PRO A 167 10.42 23.94 6.05
N THR A 168 11.74 24.03 6.28
CA THR A 168 12.74 24.18 5.21
C THR A 168 13.21 22.83 4.66
N ALA A 169 13.05 21.77 5.45
CA ALA A 169 13.33 20.41 5.04
C ALA A 169 12.19 19.85 4.18
N GLY A 170 12.53 19.25 3.04
CA GLY A 170 11.55 18.70 2.09
C GLY A 170 11.03 17.29 2.41
N TYR A 171 11.43 16.68 3.53
CA TYR A 171 11.06 15.31 3.89
C TYR A 171 9.86 15.25 4.84
N LEU A 172 9.08 14.17 4.75
CA LEU A 172 8.01 13.82 5.70
C LEU A 172 8.55 13.01 6.88
N ALA A 173 9.48 12.10 6.60
CA ALA A 173 10.17 11.31 7.61
C ALA A 173 11.58 10.93 7.14
N ASN A 174 12.37 10.39 8.06
CA ASN A 174 13.71 9.83 7.82
C ASN A 174 13.96 8.71 8.83
N ALA A 175 14.56 7.61 8.39
CA ALA A 175 14.95 6.53 9.30
C ALA A 175 16.27 5.82 8.97
N GLY A 176 16.81 5.16 9.99
CA GLY A 176 17.99 4.30 9.87
C GLY A 176 18.15 3.38 11.08
N PHE A 177 18.82 2.24 10.88
CA PHE A 177 19.23 1.37 11.98
C PHE A 177 20.55 1.84 12.59
N CYS A 178 20.75 1.53 13.87
CA CYS A 178 21.88 2.05 14.65
C CYS A 178 22.64 0.98 15.44
N ASN A 179 22.12 -0.25 15.50
CA ASN A 179 22.76 -1.36 16.20
C ASN A 179 22.47 -2.67 15.46
N LEU A 180 23.42 -3.62 15.51
CA LEU A 180 23.24 -4.98 15.04
C LEU A 180 23.34 -5.96 16.21
N GLN A 181 22.37 -6.86 16.31
CA GLN A 181 22.45 -8.02 17.19
C GLN A 181 23.22 -9.13 16.48
N GLN A 182 24.17 -9.72 17.18
CA GLN A 182 24.92 -10.88 16.73
C GLN A 182 24.56 -12.10 17.58
N THR A 183 24.34 -13.25 16.94
CA THR A 183 24.22 -14.57 17.57
C THR A 183 25.07 -15.61 16.84
N SER A 184 25.04 -16.86 17.31
CA SER A 184 25.70 -17.97 16.63
C SER A 184 25.05 -18.36 15.30
N THR A 185 23.81 -17.93 15.03
CA THR A 185 23.04 -18.33 13.85
C THR A 185 22.65 -17.17 12.93
N TYR A 186 22.55 -15.95 13.44
CA TYR A 186 22.17 -14.78 12.64
C TYR A 186 22.84 -13.48 13.10
N MET A 187 22.78 -12.48 12.22
CA MET A 187 23.10 -11.10 12.52
C MET A 187 22.12 -10.18 11.78
N ARG A 188 21.55 -9.20 12.49
CA ARG A 188 20.52 -8.30 11.94
C ARG A 188 20.36 -7.00 12.73
N PRO A 189 19.77 -5.96 12.15
CA PRO A 189 19.34 -4.77 12.88
C PRO A 189 18.46 -5.10 14.08
N ASN A 190 18.80 -4.54 15.24
CA ASN A 190 18.03 -4.72 16.48
C ASN A 190 17.60 -3.40 17.14
N PHE A 191 18.18 -2.26 16.75
CA PHE A 191 17.69 -0.92 17.10
C PHE A 191 17.68 0.01 15.88
N GLY A 192 16.66 0.85 15.79
CA GLY A 192 16.56 1.89 14.77
C GLY A 192 15.73 3.10 15.22
N ARG A 193 15.75 4.15 14.42
CA ARG A 193 15.06 5.42 14.68
C ARG A 193 14.24 5.83 13.48
N VAL A 194 13.02 6.29 13.71
CA VAL A 194 12.16 6.99 12.75
C VAL A 194 11.94 8.42 13.24
N LEU A 195 12.25 9.41 12.40
CA LEU A 195 12.08 10.84 12.65
C LEU A 195 10.99 11.40 11.74
N PHE A 196 9.88 11.87 12.30
CA PHE A 196 8.82 12.58 11.57
C PHE A 196 9.07 14.09 11.50
N ASN A 197 8.82 14.70 10.34
CA ASN A 197 8.81 16.15 10.19
C ASN A 197 7.38 16.69 10.18
N ILE A 198 6.89 17.11 11.35
CA ILE A 198 5.50 17.56 11.52
C ILE A 198 5.20 18.88 10.80
N ALA A 199 6.20 19.62 10.33
CA ALA A 199 6.00 20.81 9.52
C ALA A 199 5.36 20.49 8.14
N ASN A 200 5.58 19.28 7.64
CA ASN A 200 5.14 18.82 6.33
C ASN A 200 3.91 17.88 6.37
N MET A 201 3.56 17.37 7.55
CA MET A 201 2.39 16.51 7.76
C MET A 201 1.13 17.37 7.98
N LYS A 202 0.53 17.86 6.88
CA LYS A 202 -0.69 18.68 6.91
C LYS A 202 -1.91 17.78 7.14
N ASN A 203 -2.82 18.16 8.06
CA ASN A 203 -4.11 17.49 8.35
C ASN A 203 -4.06 16.14 9.11
N SER A 204 -3.17 16.02 10.10
CA SER A 204 -3.12 14.87 11.02
C SER A 204 -4.50 14.58 11.66
N GLY A 205 -5.24 13.59 11.14
CA GLY A 205 -6.42 13.00 11.77
C GLY A 205 -7.80 13.28 11.16
N THR A 206 -7.91 13.92 10.00
CA THR A 206 -9.23 14.16 9.34
C THR A 206 -9.37 13.64 7.92
N ASP A 207 -8.26 13.27 7.28
CA ASP A 207 -8.23 12.71 5.93
C ASP A 207 -7.70 11.26 5.95
N LEU A 208 -8.53 10.35 5.46
CA LEU A 208 -8.28 8.90 5.43
C LEU A 208 -7.26 8.50 4.37
N GLU A 209 -7.24 9.20 3.24
CA GLU A 209 -6.27 8.98 2.17
C GLU A 209 -4.88 9.47 2.60
N GLN A 210 -4.81 10.65 3.22
CA GLN A 210 -3.57 11.17 3.79
C GLN A 210 -2.98 10.21 4.85
N PHE A 211 -3.82 9.57 5.67
CA PHE A 211 -3.33 8.58 6.62
C PHE A 211 -2.68 7.38 5.94
N GLN A 212 -3.26 6.83 4.87
CA GLN A 212 -2.61 5.74 4.14
C GLN A 212 -1.30 6.20 3.51
N ASN A 213 -1.25 7.42 2.95
CA ASN A 213 -0.03 7.99 2.42
C ASN A 213 1.07 8.10 3.49
N ASP A 214 0.72 8.57 4.69
CA ASP A 214 1.65 8.66 5.82
C ASP A 214 2.10 7.28 6.31
N VAL A 215 1.22 6.27 6.33
CA VAL A 215 1.57 4.87 6.61
C VAL A 215 2.57 4.33 5.59
N MET A 216 2.34 4.58 4.30
CA MET A 216 3.24 4.10 3.23
C MET A 216 4.60 4.80 3.27
N VAL A 217 4.64 6.10 3.52
CA VAL A 217 5.91 6.84 3.71
C VAL A 217 6.63 6.35 4.97
N THR A 218 5.91 6.07 6.05
CA THR A 218 6.53 5.52 7.27
C THR A 218 7.07 4.11 7.03
N LEU A 219 6.36 3.29 6.25
CA LEU A 219 6.83 1.96 5.86
C LEU A 219 8.08 2.03 4.99
N HIS A 220 8.15 2.97 4.03
CA HIS A 220 9.35 3.27 3.25
C HIS A 220 10.56 3.52 4.15
N GLU A 221 10.40 4.40 5.15
CA GLU A 221 11.47 4.72 6.09
C GLU A 221 11.87 3.50 6.94
N VAL A 222 10.90 2.69 7.38
CA VAL A 222 11.20 1.44 8.09
C VAL A 222 11.94 0.45 7.20
N ILE A 223 11.72 0.42 5.88
CA ILE A 223 12.48 -0.45 4.96
C ILE A 223 13.98 -0.05 4.91
N HIS A 224 14.34 1.22 5.09
CA HIS A 224 15.74 1.62 5.29
C HIS A 224 16.35 1.03 6.57
N ILE A 225 15.59 0.99 7.67
CA ILE A 225 15.99 0.29 8.91
C ILE A 225 16.17 -1.21 8.63
N LEU A 226 15.32 -1.79 7.79
CA LEU A 226 15.36 -3.21 7.44
C LEU A 226 16.52 -3.58 6.50
N GLY A 227 17.25 -2.60 5.98
CA GLY A 227 18.54 -2.80 5.31
C GLY A 227 18.65 -2.24 3.89
N PHE A 228 17.61 -1.60 3.35
CA PHE A 228 17.72 -0.97 2.03
C PHE A 228 18.38 0.40 2.13
N SER A 229 19.70 0.49 2.04
CA SER A 229 20.37 1.72 1.61
C SER A 229 21.75 1.38 1.08
N TYR A 230 22.30 2.22 0.20
CA TYR A 230 23.64 2.03 -0.35
C TYR A 230 24.70 1.96 0.75
N GLY A 231 24.60 2.83 1.76
CA GLY A 231 25.47 2.81 2.94
C GLY A 231 25.30 1.57 3.82
N ALA A 232 24.09 1.00 3.86
CA ALA A 232 23.77 -0.21 4.60
C ALA A 232 24.27 -1.50 3.92
N MET A 233 24.46 -1.53 2.60
CA MET A 233 24.87 -2.74 1.87
C MET A 233 26.17 -3.36 2.39
N GLN A 234 27.13 -2.54 2.83
CA GLN A 234 28.37 -3.05 3.45
C GLN A 234 28.13 -3.80 4.77
N ASN A 235 27.00 -3.53 5.42
CA ASN A 235 26.58 -4.15 6.67
C ASN A 235 25.61 -5.33 6.43
N TRP A 236 25.31 -5.72 5.19
CA TRP A 236 24.52 -6.92 4.93
C TRP A 236 25.27 -8.18 5.41
N TYR A 237 24.51 -9.16 5.88
CA TYR A 237 25.05 -10.37 6.48
C TYR A 237 25.15 -11.49 5.45
N ASN A 238 26.37 -11.95 5.19
CA ASN A 238 26.58 -13.13 4.35
C ASN A 238 26.50 -14.39 5.23
N LYS A 239 25.39 -15.13 5.13
CA LYS A 239 25.16 -16.37 5.90
C LYS A 239 26.21 -17.46 5.62
N ALA A 240 26.84 -17.47 4.43
CA ALA A 240 27.83 -18.49 4.06
C ALA A 240 29.21 -18.22 4.68
N THR A 241 29.67 -16.97 4.64
CA THR A 241 30.94 -16.58 5.29
C THR A 241 30.78 -16.25 6.77
N LYS A 242 29.53 -16.06 7.21
CA LYS A 242 29.14 -15.60 8.53
C LYS A 242 29.82 -14.27 8.92
N GLN A 243 29.94 -13.36 7.96
CA GLN A 243 30.52 -12.04 8.14
C GLN A 243 29.63 -10.98 7.50
N LEU A 244 29.83 -9.73 7.88
CA LEU A 244 29.32 -8.60 7.11
C LEU A 244 30.01 -8.56 5.74
N LEU A 245 29.32 -8.13 4.69
CA LEU A 245 29.87 -8.06 3.33
C LEU A 245 31.12 -7.17 3.25
N GLY A 246 31.08 -6.03 3.93
CA GLY A 246 32.04 -4.94 3.80
C GLY A 246 32.00 -4.23 2.45
N GLN A 247 32.65 -3.06 2.40
CA GLN A 247 32.53 -2.16 1.26
C GLN A 247 33.00 -2.79 -0.07
N THR A 248 34.04 -3.62 -0.04
CA THR A 248 34.59 -4.24 -1.27
C THR A 248 33.57 -5.20 -1.88
N SER A 249 33.02 -6.12 -1.08
CA SER A 249 32.02 -7.09 -1.56
C SER A 249 30.71 -6.39 -1.92
N ALA A 250 30.29 -5.37 -1.15
CA ALA A 250 29.12 -4.57 -1.49
C ALA A 250 29.30 -3.87 -2.86
N ASN A 251 30.48 -3.31 -3.14
CA ASN A 251 30.79 -2.74 -4.45
C ASN A 251 30.80 -3.79 -5.58
N GLN A 252 31.12 -5.05 -5.31
CA GLN A 252 31.06 -6.13 -6.31
C GLN A 252 29.63 -6.51 -6.70
N LEU A 253 28.64 -6.23 -5.82
CA LEU A 253 27.22 -6.37 -6.16
C LEU A 253 26.73 -5.26 -7.08
N ILE A 254 27.53 -4.21 -7.28
CA ILE A 254 27.14 -3.03 -8.04
C ILE A 254 27.89 -3.01 -9.36
N THR A 255 27.14 -2.89 -10.46
CA THR A 255 27.71 -2.56 -11.77
C THR A 255 27.25 -1.18 -12.18
N THR A 256 28.10 -0.39 -12.84
CA THR A 256 27.73 0.92 -13.37
C THR A 256 27.60 0.84 -14.88
N GLN A 257 26.51 1.37 -15.42
CA GLN A 257 26.25 1.47 -16.85
C GLN A 257 25.77 2.88 -17.18
N THR A 258 26.03 3.34 -18.42
CA THR A 258 25.41 4.56 -18.92
C THR A 258 24.06 4.20 -19.53
N LEU A 259 22.98 4.57 -18.86
CA LEU A 259 21.59 4.34 -19.30
C LEU A 259 20.93 5.68 -19.55
N ARG A 260 20.25 5.84 -20.69
CA ARG A 260 19.59 7.10 -21.09
C ARG A 260 20.47 8.36 -21.03
N GLY A 261 21.79 8.18 -21.16
CA GLY A 261 22.80 9.26 -21.06
C GLY A 261 23.28 9.57 -19.64
N ILE A 262 22.83 8.82 -18.63
CA ILE A 262 23.14 9.03 -17.22
C ILE A 262 23.92 7.83 -16.67
N SER A 263 24.84 8.08 -15.73
CA SER A 263 25.62 7.02 -15.08
C SER A 263 24.79 6.35 -13.98
N THR A 264 24.18 5.21 -14.29
CA THR A 264 23.26 4.48 -13.40
C THR A 264 23.95 3.28 -12.76
N LYS A 265 23.75 3.09 -11.45
CA LYS A 265 24.22 1.89 -10.72
C LYS A 265 23.14 0.81 -10.75
N LEU A 266 23.57 -0.43 -10.94
CA LEU A 266 22.74 -1.62 -10.99
C LEU A 266 23.10 -2.54 -9.83
N LEU A 267 22.12 -2.90 -9.01
CA LEU A 267 22.26 -3.86 -7.92
C LEU A 267 22.03 -5.28 -8.45
N GLY A 268 23.12 -6.06 -8.52
CA GLY A 268 23.17 -7.44 -9.00
C GLY A 268 23.19 -8.48 -7.89
N SER A 269 22.58 -8.22 -6.73
CA SER A 269 22.44 -9.23 -5.68
C SER A 269 21.51 -10.38 -6.13
N PRO A 270 21.67 -11.61 -5.62
CA PRO A 270 21.10 -12.80 -6.24
C PRO A 270 19.59 -12.78 -6.49
N ASN A 271 18.78 -12.47 -5.47
CA ASN A 271 17.32 -12.41 -5.63
C ASN A 271 16.89 -11.18 -6.43
N VAL A 272 17.52 -10.02 -6.22
CA VAL A 272 17.22 -8.78 -6.98
C VAL A 272 17.47 -8.98 -8.48
N LEU A 273 18.62 -9.55 -8.83
CA LEU A 273 19.00 -9.84 -10.22
C LEU A 273 18.01 -10.81 -10.86
N ALA A 274 17.73 -11.94 -10.21
CA ALA A 274 16.78 -12.93 -10.70
C ALA A 274 15.38 -12.32 -10.89
N THR A 275 14.95 -11.47 -9.96
CA THR A 275 13.68 -10.74 -10.03
C THR A 275 13.63 -9.79 -11.22
N ALA A 276 14.66 -8.97 -11.42
CA ALA A 276 14.73 -8.04 -12.55
C ALA A 276 14.73 -8.78 -13.90
N GLN A 277 15.60 -9.78 -14.05
CA GLN A 277 15.68 -10.58 -15.27
C GLN A 277 14.34 -11.23 -15.62
N LYS A 278 13.65 -11.76 -14.62
CA LYS A 278 12.34 -12.39 -14.78
C LYS A 278 11.22 -11.38 -15.07
N TYR A 279 11.18 -10.28 -14.33
CA TYR A 279 10.13 -9.27 -14.45
C TYR A 279 10.13 -8.58 -15.81
N TYR A 280 11.31 -8.13 -16.27
CA TYR A 280 11.46 -7.48 -17.56
C TYR A 280 11.55 -8.48 -18.72
N GLY A 281 11.82 -9.77 -18.46
CA GLY A 281 12.05 -10.77 -19.49
C GLY A 281 13.39 -10.57 -20.21
N CYS A 282 14.41 -10.11 -19.49
CA CYS A 282 15.74 -9.80 -20.03
C CYS A 282 16.83 -10.54 -19.24
N GLN A 283 17.32 -11.66 -19.77
CA GLN A 283 18.30 -12.50 -19.08
C GLN A 283 19.73 -11.91 -19.06
N THR A 284 20.00 -10.90 -19.87
CA THR A 284 21.32 -10.25 -19.95
C THR A 284 21.51 -9.12 -18.94
N LEU A 285 20.50 -8.82 -18.12
CA LEU A 285 20.64 -7.81 -17.06
C LEU A 285 21.73 -8.23 -16.08
N GLN A 286 22.45 -7.23 -15.56
CA GLN A 286 23.49 -7.40 -14.55
C GLN A 286 23.03 -6.96 -13.15
N GLY A 287 21.84 -6.36 -13.05
CA GLY A 287 21.21 -5.94 -11.81
C GLY A 287 19.96 -5.12 -12.05
N MET A 288 19.30 -4.72 -10.98
CA MET A 288 18.19 -3.76 -11.00
C MET A 288 18.72 -2.33 -10.89
N GLN A 289 18.18 -1.37 -11.65
CA GLN A 289 18.65 0.02 -11.58
C GLN A 289 18.28 0.64 -10.23
N LEU A 290 19.27 1.29 -9.62
CA LEU A 290 19.09 2.15 -8.48
C LEU A 290 18.94 3.61 -8.95
N GLU A 291 18.23 4.40 -8.17
CA GLU A 291 17.98 5.82 -8.44
C GLU A 291 19.29 6.56 -8.77
N ASN A 292 19.28 7.25 -9.91
CA ASN A 292 20.44 7.90 -10.49
C ASN A 292 20.35 9.44 -10.50
N GLN A 293 19.21 9.99 -10.10
CA GLN A 293 18.95 11.43 -10.01
C GLN A 293 18.69 11.88 -8.56
N GLY A 294 18.59 13.20 -8.39
CA GLY A 294 18.43 13.83 -7.08
C GLY A 294 19.73 13.99 -6.30
N GLY A 295 19.61 14.03 -4.97
CA GLY A 295 20.71 14.30 -4.04
C GLY A 295 21.21 13.07 -3.30
N SER A 296 22.07 13.29 -2.30
CA SER A 296 22.59 12.22 -1.43
C SER A 296 21.47 11.44 -0.73
N GLY A 297 20.34 12.08 -0.42
CA GLY A 297 19.15 11.45 0.17
C GLY A 297 18.33 10.55 -0.76
N SER A 298 18.67 10.51 -2.06
CA SER A 298 17.93 9.77 -3.09
C SER A 298 18.82 8.73 -3.80
N LEU A 299 20.03 9.13 -4.17
CA LEU A 299 20.92 8.36 -5.03
C LEU A 299 21.30 7.00 -4.43
N ASN A 300 21.11 5.93 -5.20
CA ASN A 300 21.52 4.55 -4.90
C ASN A 300 20.82 3.84 -3.74
N SER A 301 19.90 4.49 -3.03
CA SER A 301 19.14 3.89 -1.91
C SER A 301 17.66 3.73 -2.18
N HIS A 302 17.29 3.92 -3.44
CA HIS A 302 15.96 3.75 -3.98
C HIS A 302 16.03 3.00 -5.30
N TRP A 303 14.91 2.45 -5.72
CA TRP A 303 14.76 1.96 -7.08
C TRP A 303 14.64 3.13 -8.07
N GLU A 304 15.20 2.94 -9.25
CA GLU A 304 15.13 3.92 -10.35
C GLU A 304 13.68 4.13 -10.80
N ARG A 305 13.13 5.32 -10.55
CA ARG A 305 11.72 5.64 -10.81
C ARG A 305 11.35 5.45 -12.28
N THR A 306 12.24 5.72 -13.22
CA THR A 306 11.94 5.59 -14.66
C THR A 306 11.50 4.18 -15.05
N ILE A 307 12.09 3.14 -14.43
CA ILE A 307 11.82 1.75 -14.80
C ILE A 307 10.83 1.03 -13.88
N ILE A 308 10.50 1.61 -12.71
CA ILE A 308 9.60 1.02 -11.72
C ILE A 308 8.85 2.09 -10.91
N ARG A 309 8.07 2.92 -11.61
CA ARG A 309 7.50 4.18 -11.10
C ARG A 309 6.79 4.12 -9.74
N SER A 310 5.77 3.27 -9.60
CA SER A 310 4.89 3.24 -8.42
C SER A 310 5.44 2.38 -7.26
N GLU A 311 6.73 2.02 -7.25
CA GLU A 311 7.29 1.25 -6.14
C GLU A 311 7.48 2.13 -4.89
N ILE A 312 7.15 1.58 -3.72
CA ILE A 312 7.23 2.28 -2.44
C ILE A 312 8.63 2.83 -2.15
N MET A 313 9.69 2.16 -2.60
CA MET A 313 11.10 2.53 -2.42
C MET A 313 11.65 3.34 -3.61
N THR A 314 10.81 4.08 -4.34
CA THR A 314 11.28 5.16 -5.23
C THR A 314 11.53 6.45 -4.43
N ALA A 315 12.34 7.38 -4.96
CA ALA A 315 12.96 8.46 -4.19
C ALA A 315 12.06 9.65 -3.77
N SER A 316 10.75 9.56 -4.00
CA SER A 316 9.75 10.48 -3.43
C SER A 316 8.36 9.85 -3.42
N ALA A 317 7.40 10.46 -2.73
CA ALA A 317 6.01 10.06 -2.87
C ALA A 317 5.45 10.44 -4.26
N LEU A 318 4.53 9.63 -4.79
CA LEU A 318 3.78 9.92 -6.01
C LEU A 318 2.34 10.30 -5.68
N THR A 319 1.71 11.08 -6.55
CA THR A 319 0.26 11.33 -6.52
C THR A 319 -0.51 10.06 -6.91
N GLU A 320 0.06 9.28 -7.82
CA GLU A 320 -0.36 7.91 -8.11
C GLU A 320 0.05 7.05 -6.90
N GLY A 321 -0.83 6.17 -6.41
CA GLY A 321 -0.57 5.38 -5.20
C GLY A 321 0.77 4.62 -5.24
N LEU A 322 1.38 4.43 -4.06
CA LEU A 322 2.61 3.64 -3.92
C LEU A 322 2.29 2.16 -3.66
N ASN A 323 3.09 1.28 -4.25
CA ASN A 323 2.94 -0.17 -4.19
C ASN A 323 4.21 -0.80 -3.59
N LEU A 324 4.04 -1.66 -2.57
CA LEU A 324 5.15 -2.50 -2.10
C LEU A 324 5.24 -3.72 -3.02
N THR A 325 6.37 -3.93 -3.68
CA THR A 325 6.50 -5.01 -4.67
C THR A 325 7.48 -6.09 -4.25
N PHE A 326 7.48 -7.19 -5.00
CA PHE A 326 8.45 -8.27 -4.83
C PHE A 326 9.92 -7.84 -5.07
N PHE A 327 10.19 -6.67 -5.67
CA PHE A 327 11.56 -6.15 -5.78
C PHE A 327 12.14 -5.79 -4.42
N THR A 328 11.37 -5.10 -3.59
CA THR A 328 11.76 -4.79 -2.22
C THR A 328 11.85 -6.05 -1.36
N VAL A 329 10.95 -7.02 -1.56
CA VAL A 329 11.07 -8.36 -0.94
C VAL A 329 12.37 -9.05 -1.33
N ALA A 330 12.74 -9.05 -2.62
CA ALA A 330 13.96 -9.65 -3.12
C ALA A 330 15.21 -9.02 -2.51
N LEU A 331 15.23 -7.69 -2.39
CA LEU A 331 16.31 -6.97 -1.72
C LEU A 331 16.40 -7.35 -0.24
N LEU A 332 15.28 -7.35 0.49
CA LEU A 332 15.27 -7.71 1.90
C LEU A 332 15.75 -9.15 2.13
N LYS A 333 15.42 -10.10 1.23
CA LYS A 333 15.97 -11.46 1.24
C LYS A 333 17.49 -11.47 1.04
N ASP A 334 18.02 -10.63 0.16
CA ASP A 334 19.46 -10.51 -0.12
C ASP A 334 20.27 -9.85 1.01
N THR A 335 19.63 -9.10 1.92
CA THR A 335 20.33 -8.53 3.11
C THR A 335 20.93 -9.61 4.02
N GLY A 336 20.35 -10.81 4.00
CA GLY A 336 20.70 -11.92 4.89
C GLY A 336 20.26 -11.76 6.35
N TYR A 337 19.63 -10.64 6.72
CA TYR A 337 19.15 -10.37 8.08
C TYR A 337 17.93 -11.20 8.47
N TRP A 338 17.05 -11.42 7.51
CA TRP A 338 15.74 -12.01 7.70
C TRP A 338 15.77 -13.49 7.31
N ASP A 339 14.97 -14.32 7.98
CA ASP A 339 14.87 -15.75 7.65
C ASP A 339 13.86 -15.99 6.54
N ASP A 340 12.79 -15.17 6.50
CA ASP A 340 11.84 -15.16 5.39
C ASP A 340 11.11 -13.81 5.29
N VAL A 341 10.64 -13.47 4.09
CA VAL A 341 9.92 -12.22 3.77
C VAL A 341 8.70 -12.53 2.91
N ASN A 342 7.53 -12.08 3.35
CA ASN A 342 6.22 -12.49 2.85
C ASN A 342 5.82 -11.76 1.56
N GLU A 343 6.04 -12.42 0.43
CA GLU A 343 5.65 -11.88 -0.88
C GLU A 343 4.13 -11.80 -1.07
N ASN A 344 3.31 -12.50 -0.26
CA ASN A 344 1.85 -12.41 -0.36
C ASN A 344 1.28 -11.04 0.05
N LEU A 345 2.05 -10.24 0.78
CA LEU A 345 1.69 -8.87 1.19
C LEU A 345 2.19 -7.81 0.20
N THR A 346 2.60 -8.21 -1.01
CA THR A 346 2.99 -7.29 -2.08
C THR A 346 1.84 -6.98 -3.02
N ASP A 347 1.87 -5.78 -3.57
CA ASP A 347 0.97 -5.30 -4.60
C ASP A 347 1.43 -5.73 -6.00
N PRO A 348 0.48 -5.87 -6.95
CA PRO A 348 0.82 -6.13 -8.34
C PRO A 348 1.50 -4.91 -8.97
N ILE A 349 2.44 -5.15 -9.88
CA ILE A 349 3.12 -4.09 -10.64
C ILE A 349 3.15 -4.41 -12.14
N TYR A 350 2.76 -3.41 -12.94
CA TYR A 350 2.62 -3.52 -14.40
C TYR A 350 3.63 -2.69 -15.19
N TRP A 351 4.19 -1.64 -14.59
CA TRP A 351 5.14 -0.73 -15.23
C TRP A 351 6.39 -1.46 -15.73
N GLY A 352 6.61 -1.50 -17.05
CA GLY A 352 7.76 -2.17 -17.64
C GLY A 352 7.70 -3.70 -17.72
N ARG A 353 6.61 -4.32 -17.24
CA ARG A 353 6.50 -5.78 -17.14
C ARG A 353 6.63 -6.47 -18.50
N GLY A 354 7.60 -7.37 -18.63
CA GLY A 354 7.83 -8.18 -19.83
C GLY A 354 8.25 -7.40 -21.07
N LYS A 355 8.63 -6.12 -20.94
CA LYS A 355 8.96 -5.25 -22.08
C LYS A 355 10.41 -5.39 -22.59
N GLY A 356 11.18 -6.30 -22.00
CA GLY A 356 12.51 -6.69 -22.46
C GLY A 356 13.62 -5.72 -22.08
N CYS A 357 14.82 -6.00 -22.58
CA CYS A 357 16.02 -5.23 -22.31
C CYS A 357 15.93 -3.78 -22.83
N ASP A 358 15.22 -3.59 -23.95
CA ASP A 358 15.06 -2.27 -24.59
C ASP A 358 14.31 -1.29 -23.68
N PHE A 359 13.20 -1.71 -23.07
CA PHE A 359 12.49 -0.88 -22.08
C PHE A 359 13.38 -0.56 -20.88
N PHE A 360 14.07 -1.56 -20.36
CA PHE A 360 14.94 -1.38 -19.20
C PHE A 360 16.06 -0.38 -19.46
N GLN A 361 16.72 -0.47 -20.62
CA GLN A 361 17.90 0.34 -20.95
C GLN A 361 17.56 1.71 -21.53
N ASN A 362 16.57 1.77 -22.44
CA ASN A 362 16.27 2.96 -23.23
C ASN A 362 14.96 3.63 -22.80
N SER A 363 13.97 2.87 -22.34
CA SER A 363 12.69 3.40 -21.82
C SER A 363 12.07 4.42 -22.78
N CYS A 364 11.87 5.68 -22.37
CA CYS A 364 11.32 6.74 -23.23
C CYS A 364 12.25 7.20 -24.37
N GLN A 365 13.54 6.83 -24.35
CA GLN A 365 14.50 7.07 -25.44
C GLN A 365 14.54 5.90 -26.44
N SER A 366 13.76 4.85 -26.22
CA SER A 366 13.61 3.74 -27.17
C SER A 366 12.98 4.22 -28.48
N SER A 367 13.27 3.51 -29.58
CA SER A 367 12.49 3.62 -30.81
C SER A 367 11.07 3.05 -30.69
N THR A 368 10.82 2.22 -29.67
CA THR A 368 9.53 1.64 -29.33
C THR A 368 8.73 2.62 -28.48
N GLN A 369 7.51 2.98 -28.91
CA GLN A 369 6.60 3.76 -28.08
C GLN A 369 5.99 2.85 -27.00
N TYR A 370 6.37 3.07 -25.75
CA TYR A 370 5.81 2.40 -24.59
C TYR A 370 4.68 3.22 -23.97
N GLU A 371 3.62 2.56 -23.50
CA GLU A 371 2.44 3.22 -22.92
C GLU A 371 2.74 4.01 -21.62
N GLU A 372 3.81 3.64 -20.90
CA GLU A 372 4.31 4.32 -19.72
C GLU A 372 4.74 5.76 -20.00
N PHE A 373 5.15 6.04 -21.24
CA PHE A 373 5.71 7.31 -21.64
C PHE A 373 4.85 7.95 -22.72
N VAL A 374 4.64 9.26 -22.60
CA VAL A 374 3.82 10.05 -23.53
C VAL A 374 4.66 11.11 -24.21
N THR A 375 4.16 11.73 -25.28
CA THR A 375 4.86 12.86 -25.89
C THR A 375 4.67 14.13 -25.04
N SER A 376 5.65 15.03 -25.05
CA SER A 376 5.56 16.29 -24.30
C SER A 376 4.37 17.11 -24.77
N GLY A 377 3.56 17.58 -23.83
CA GLY A 377 2.33 18.33 -24.09
C GLY A 377 1.12 17.47 -24.45
N GLN A 378 1.25 16.15 -24.55
CA GLN A 378 0.14 15.26 -24.91
C GLN A 378 -0.84 15.14 -23.75
N LEU A 379 -2.12 15.44 -24.01
CA LEU A 379 -3.20 15.11 -23.09
C LEU A 379 -3.46 13.60 -23.10
N ALA A 380 -3.52 12.98 -21.93
CA ALA A 380 -3.79 11.55 -21.75
C ALA A 380 -4.28 11.25 -20.33
N CYS A 381 -4.83 10.05 -20.12
CA CYS A 381 -4.98 9.47 -18.79
C CYS A 381 -3.62 9.00 -18.26
N SER A 382 -3.43 9.03 -16.93
CA SER A 382 -2.23 8.45 -16.31
C SER A 382 -2.12 6.94 -16.57
N PHE A 383 -0.96 6.35 -16.25
CA PHE A 383 -0.74 4.92 -16.51
C PHE A 383 -1.74 4.02 -15.79
N TRP A 384 -2.19 4.39 -14.58
CA TRP A 384 -3.22 3.68 -13.83
C TRP A 384 -4.64 4.18 -14.11
N ASP A 385 -4.79 5.09 -15.08
CA ASP A 385 -6.04 5.73 -15.43
C ASP A 385 -6.66 6.49 -14.23
N ASP A 386 -5.84 6.99 -13.29
CA ASP A 386 -6.31 7.69 -12.07
C ASP A 386 -6.90 9.08 -12.37
N GLY A 387 -6.44 9.71 -13.44
CA GLY A 387 -6.84 11.06 -13.79
C GLY A 387 -6.31 11.50 -15.13
N GLN A 388 -6.90 12.57 -15.67
CA GLN A 388 -6.41 13.22 -16.87
C GLN A 388 -5.25 14.15 -16.53
N GLY A 389 -4.24 14.14 -17.39
CA GLY A 389 -3.07 14.98 -17.26
C GLY A 389 -2.45 15.36 -18.59
N ILE A 390 -1.24 15.88 -18.51
CA ILE A 390 -0.42 16.26 -19.65
C ILE A 390 0.95 15.60 -19.58
N GLY A 391 1.46 15.18 -20.73
CA GLY A 391 2.82 14.68 -20.87
C GLY A 391 3.84 15.74 -20.49
N SER A 392 4.60 15.48 -19.43
CA SER A 392 5.60 16.39 -18.90
C SER A 392 6.77 15.61 -18.34
N ASN A 393 7.97 16.16 -18.47
CA ASN A 393 9.20 15.67 -17.87
C ASN A 393 9.56 16.42 -16.58
N SER A 394 8.56 16.98 -15.90
CA SER A 394 8.72 17.70 -14.64
C SER A 394 9.07 16.81 -13.45
N ASP A 395 8.92 15.49 -13.58
CA ASP A 395 9.33 14.51 -12.57
C ASP A 395 10.87 14.54 -12.44
N PRO A 396 11.42 14.96 -11.28
CA PRO A 396 12.86 15.14 -11.11
C PRO A 396 13.65 13.83 -11.09
N PHE A 397 12.97 12.68 -10.98
CA PHE A 397 13.55 11.33 -10.97
C PHE A 397 13.18 10.51 -12.22
N GLY A 398 12.57 11.15 -13.22
CA GLY A 398 12.04 10.47 -14.41
C GLY A 398 13.02 10.34 -15.57
N ASP A 399 14.32 10.55 -15.41
CA ASP A 399 15.35 10.57 -16.48
C ASP A 399 14.98 11.45 -17.69
N SER A 400 14.30 12.57 -17.42
CA SER A 400 13.70 13.45 -18.44
C SER A 400 12.65 12.79 -19.34
N CYS A 401 12.17 11.60 -18.98
CA CYS A 401 11.04 10.94 -19.64
C CYS A 401 9.74 11.68 -19.35
N ASN A 402 8.96 11.89 -20.40
CA ASN A 402 7.64 12.48 -20.27
C ASN A 402 6.65 11.41 -19.80
N VAL A 403 6.06 11.64 -18.64
CA VAL A 403 4.96 10.86 -18.08
C VAL A 403 3.73 11.77 -17.95
N VAL A 404 2.56 11.18 -17.78
CA VAL A 404 1.35 11.97 -17.59
C VAL A 404 1.36 12.56 -16.18
N GLN A 405 1.39 13.88 -16.11
CA GLN A 405 1.22 14.62 -14.86
C GLN A 405 -0.25 14.98 -14.71
N ILE A 406 -0.93 14.32 -13.77
CA ILE A 406 -2.35 14.50 -13.50
C ILE A 406 -2.60 15.94 -13.04
N TYR A 407 -3.63 16.58 -13.60
CA TYR A 407 -4.06 17.88 -13.09
C TYR A 407 -4.78 17.68 -11.75
N SER A 408 -4.45 18.49 -10.74
CA SER A 408 -5.00 18.35 -9.38
C SER A 408 -6.54 18.33 -9.34
N ASN A 409 -7.21 19.07 -10.24
CA ASN A 409 -8.66 19.11 -10.35
C ASN A 409 -9.28 18.05 -11.29
N PHE A 410 -8.49 17.10 -11.78
CA PHE A 410 -8.90 16.00 -12.67
C PHE A 410 -8.47 14.62 -12.16
N LEU A 411 -8.08 14.52 -10.89
CA LEU A 411 -7.95 13.24 -10.20
C LEU A 411 -9.35 12.64 -10.02
N CYS A 412 -9.60 11.46 -10.59
CA CYS A 412 -10.94 10.89 -10.67
C CYS A 412 -11.45 10.37 -9.32
N SER A 413 -10.54 9.98 -8.42
CA SER A 413 -10.85 9.53 -7.06
C SER A 413 -11.30 10.66 -6.12
N ASP A 414 -10.88 11.90 -6.39
CA ASP A 414 -11.15 13.03 -5.51
C ASP A 414 -12.59 13.56 -5.70
N ILE A 415 -13.45 13.23 -4.75
CA ILE A 415 -14.85 13.68 -4.72
C ILE A 415 -15.00 15.20 -4.53
N ALA A 416 -13.98 15.89 -3.98
CA ALA A 416 -14.01 17.35 -3.87
C ALA A 416 -14.00 17.99 -5.27
N ASN A 417 -13.47 17.30 -6.28
CA ASN A 417 -13.51 17.76 -7.67
C ASN A 417 -14.94 17.86 -8.24
N GLN A 418 -15.91 17.21 -7.58
CA GLN A 418 -17.32 17.38 -7.88
C GLN A 418 -17.80 18.82 -7.58
N SER A 419 -17.16 19.54 -6.65
CA SER A 419 -17.55 20.91 -6.26
C SER A 419 -17.07 22.02 -7.23
N TYR A 420 -16.08 21.74 -8.09
CA TYR A 420 -15.70 22.63 -9.21
C TYR A 420 -16.82 22.75 -10.27
N GLN A 421 -17.96 22.10 -10.06
CA GLN A 421 -19.24 22.34 -10.75
C GLN A 421 -19.72 23.80 -10.70
N ASN A 422 -19.22 24.63 -9.77
CA ASN A 422 -19.82 25.94 -9.48
C ASN A 422 -19.19 27.16 -10.18
N ASN A 423 -18.15 27.02 -11.01
CA ASN A 423 -17.71 28.11 -11.90
C ASN A 423 -16.76 27.61 -13.01
N PRO A 424 -17.09 27.61 -14.32
CA PRO A 424 -18.28 28.09 -15.04
C PRO A 424 -19.26 26.96 -15.45
N ALA A 425 -20.56 27.26 -15.49
CA ALA A 425 -21.62 26.33 -15.93
C ALA A 425 -21.40 25.89 -17.40
N SER A 426 -21.19 24.62 -17.74
CA SER A 426 -21.14 23.42 -16.91
C SER A 426 -20.32 22.34 -17.60
N PHE A 427 -18.98 22.51 -17.71
CA PHE A 427 -18.13 21.51 -18.37
C PHE A 427 -18.41 20.10 -17.83
N ASN A 428 -18.31 19.89 -16.51
CA ASN A 428 -18.58 18.56 -15.91
C ASN A 428 -20.03 18.07 -16.02
N ALA A 429 -21.03 18.96 -16.10
CA ALA A 429 -22.44 18.56 -16.25
C ALA A 429 -22.86 18.38 -17.72
N ASP A 430 -22.08 18.91 -18.65
CA ASP A 430 -22.25 18.70 -20.08
C ASP A 430 -21.39 17.53 -20.56
N THR A 431 -20.28 17.24 -19.86
CA THR A 431 -19.35 16.17 -20.21
C THR A 431 -19.54 14.85 -19.46
N SER A 432 -20.57 14.70 -18.63
CA SER A 432 -20.78 13.45 -17.87
C SER A 432 -19.54 12.98 -17.10
N ASN A 433 -18.74 13.90 -16.55
CA ASN A 433 -17.61 13.55 -15.68
C ASN A 433 -18.13 13.08 -14.31
N ASP A 434 -17.70 11.90 -13.88
CA ASP A 434 -18.05 11.25 -12.63
C ASP A 434 -16.82 11.13 -11.72
N PHE A 435 -16.79 11.89 -10.63
CA PHE A 435 -15.73 11.83 -9.62
C PHE A 435 -16.19 10.99 -8.42
N SER A 436 -15.44 9.94 -8.12
CA SER A 436 -15.70 9.00 -7.02
C SER A 436 -14.46 8.15 -6.79
N TYR A 437 -14.35 7.55 -5.61
CA TYR A 437 -13.26 6.61 -5.30
C TYR A 437 -13.09 5.46 -6.31
N ASN A 438 -14.15 5.10 -7.05
CA ASN A 438 -14.14 4.05 -8.07
C ASN A 438 -14.15 4.60 -9.51
N SER A 439 -13.93 5.90 -9.68
CA SER A 439 -13.87 6.52 -10.99
C SER A 439 -12.47 6.47 -11.55
N LYS A 440 -12.35 6.19 -12.84
CA LYS A 440 -11.10 6.20 -13.60
C LYS A 440 -11.25 7.08 -14.83
N CYS A 441 -10.12 7.52 -15.36
CA CYS A 441 -10.01 8.29 -16.58
C CYS A 441 -10.15 7.37 -17.79
N PHE A 442 -11.00 7.76 -18.74
CA PHE A 442 -11.15 7.05 -20.00
C PHE A 442 -11.02 8.02 -21.15
N ALA A 443 -10.47 7.55 -22.27
CA ALA A 443 -10.62 8.26 -23.55
C ALA A 443 -12.10 8.25 -23.95
N SER A 444 -12.77 9.40 -23.77
CA SER A 444 -14.21 9.54 -23.83
C SER A 444 -14.65 10.90 -24.38
N THR A 445 -15.64 10.88 -25.26
CA THR A 445 -16.33 12.07 -25.79
C THR A 445 -17.78 12.15 -25.30
N VAL A 446 -18.14 11.39 -24.28
CA VAL A 446 -19.53 11.15 -23.84
C VAL A 446 -20.15 12.37 -23.18
N VAL A 447 -21.14 12.99 -23.80
CA VAL A 447 -21.85 14.17 -23.29
C VAL A 447 -23.16 13.82 -22.59
N SER A 448 -23.55 14.65 -21.63
CA SER A 448 -24.83 14.54 -20.92
C SER A 448 -26.03 14.84 -21.83
N PRO A 449 -27.20 14.21 -21.62
CA PRO A 449 -28.40 14.52 -22.38
C PRO A 449 -28.94 15.92 -22.14
N THR A 450 -28.53 16.56 -21.04
CA THR A 450 -28.88 17.95 -20.69
C THR A 450 -27.81 18.95 -21.10
N ALA A 451 -26.77 18.52 -21.82
CA ALA A 451 -25.63 19.37 -22.18
C ALA A 451 -26.08 20.63 -22.92
N GLN A 452 -25.66 21.79 -22.41
CA GLN A 452 -25.95 23.08 -23.04
C GLN A 452 -24.91 23.46 -24.10
N TYR A 453 -23.68 22.97 -23.96
CA TYR A 453 -22.57 23.24 -24.85
C TYR A 453 -21.92 21.95 -25.36
N THR A 454 -21.42 22.01 -26.59
CA THR A 454 -20.60 20.94 -27.19
C THR A 454 -19.13 21.36 -27.16
N TYR A 455 -18.29 20.54 -26.53
CA TYR A 455 -16.86 20.79 -26.37
C TYR A 455 -16.10 20.04 -27.46
N GLN A 456 -15.32 20.76 -28.27
CA GLN A 456 -14.60 20.21 -29.42
C GLN A 456 -13.31 19.45 -29.03
N ASP A 457 -12.76 19.68 -27.82
CA ASP A 457 -11.33 19.42 -27.54
C ASP A 457 -11.02 18.57 -26.29
N GLN A 458 -12.00 17.91 -25.66
CA GLN A 458 -11.75 17.13 -24.43
C GLN A 458 -12.14 15.65 -24.65
N ASN A 459 -11.10 14.86 -24.95
CA ASN A 459 -11.17 13.44 -25.28
C ASN A 459 -10.99 12.52 -24.06
N PHE A 460 -10.89 13.05 -22.84
CA PHE A 460 -10.70 12.25 -21.63
C PHE A 460 -11.66 12.70 -20.54
N ARG A 461 -12.22 11.74 -19.81
CA ARG A 461 -13.27 11.97 -18.81
C ARG A 461 -13.17 10.94 -17.69
N CYS A 462 -13.49 11.35 -16.48
CA CYS A 462 -13.65 10.44 -15.36
C CYS A 462 -15.01 9.75 -15.46
N HIS A 463 -15.04 8.43 -15.44
CA HIS A 463 -16.28 7.64 -15.38
C HIS A 463 -16.20 6.63 -14.25
N PHE A 464 -17.34 6.35 -13.62
CA PHE A 464 -17.41 5.25 -12.67
C PHE A 464 -17.10 3.95 -13.40
N MET A 465 -16.26 3.12 -12.79
CA MET A 465 -16.00 1.79 -13.29
C MET A 465 -16.17 0.73 -12.22
N GLN A 466 -16.48 -0.47 -12.69
CA GLN A 466 -16.55 -1.66 -11.87
C GLN A 466 -15.92 -2.83 -12.59
N CYS A 467 -15.13 -3.61 -11.88
CA CYS A 467 -14.60 -4.87 -12.38
C CYS A 467 -15.52 -6.06 -12.09
N SER A 468 -15.53 -7.03 -13.02
CA SER A 468 -16.07 -8.36 -12.73
C SER A 468 -15.25 -9.04 -11.62
N PRO A 469 -15.85 -9.95 -10.81
CA PRO A 469 -15.13 -10.64 -9.75
C PRO A 469 -13.90 -11.43 -10.21
N ASP A 470 -13.90 -11.90 -11.46
CA ASP A 470 -12.79 -12.60 -12.10
C ASP A 470 -11.79 -11.67 -12.82
N LYS A 471 -12.01 -10.35 -12.76
CA LYS A 471 -11.16 -9.30 -13.35
C LYS A 471 -11.00 -9.38 -14.88
N THR A 472 -11.93 -10.03 -15.56
CA THR A 472 -11.89 -10.17 -17.04
C THR A 472 -12.72 -9.12 -17.77
N GLN A 473 -13.58 -8.39 -17.07
CA GLN A 473 -14.45 -7.38 -17.66
C GLN A 473 -14.56 -6.17 -16.76
N ILE A 474 -14.85 -5.01 -17.37
CA ILE A 474 -15.27 -3.83 -16.65
C ILE A 474 -16.60 -3.32 -17.18
N THR A 475 -17.38 -2.70 -16.30
CA THR A 475 -18.55 -1.93 -16.62
C THR A 475 -18.26 -0.46 -16.35
N ILE A 476 -18.44 0.37 -17.37
CA ILE A 476 -18.32 1.83 -17.31
C ILE A 476 -19.73 2.41 -17.23
N THR A 477 -19.98 3.25 -16.24
CA THR A 477 -21.29 3.86 -15.98
C THR A 477 -21.20 5.37 -16.10
N PHE A 478 -22.26 5.98 -16.65
CA PHE A 478 -22.38 7.41 -16.86
C PHE A 478 -23.50 7.97 -15.98
N SER A 479 -23.18 8.65 -14.88
CA SER A 479 -24.19 9.05 -13.88
C SER A 479 -25.26 9.99 -14.43
N GLN A 480 -24.91 10.76 -15.48
CA GLN A 480 -25.78 11.77 -16.09
C GLN A 480 -26.58 11.23 -17.29
N ILE A 481 -26.33 9.99 -17.74
CA ILE A 481 -27.10 9.33 -18.80
C ILE A 481 -27.86 8.14 -18.18
N PRO A 482 -29.18 8.30 -17.92
CA PRO A 482 -29.94 7.28 -17.22
C PRO A 482 -29.84 5.90 -17.87
N SER A 483 -29.66 4.87 -17.04
CA SER A 483 -29.69 3.46 -17.45
C SER A 483 -28.74 3.08 -18.59
N THR A 484 -27.64 3.82 -18.77
CA THR A 484 -26.67 3.58 -19.84
C THR A 484 -25.33 3.14 -19.25
N GLN A 485 -24.82 2.00 -19.73
CA GLN A 485 -23.56 1.40 -19.30
C GLN A 485 -22.85 0.78 -20.50
N ILE A 486 -21.52 0.71 -20.45
CA ILE A 486 -20.70 0.02 -21.43
C ILE A 486 -19.92 -1.09 -20.74
N VAL A 487 -20.04 -2.30 -21.26
CA VAL A 487 -19.24 -3.44 -20.81
C VAL A 487 -18.07 -3.63 -21.76
N CYS A 488 -16.87 -3.71 -21.21
CA CYS A 488 -15.64 -3.98 -21.92
C CYS A 488 -15.06 -5.30 -21.40
N GLY A 489 -14.99 -6.33 -22.24
CA GLY A 489 -14.24 -7.54 -21.94
C GLY A 489 -12.80 -7.48 -22.45
N ILE A 490 -11.98 -8.49 -22.12
CA ILE A 490 -10.60 -8.61 -22.63
C ILE A 490 -10.54 -8.47 -24.15
N SER A 491 -11.52 -9.02 -24.88
CA SER A 491 -11.61 -8.91 -26.35
C SER A 491 -11.93 -7.51 -26.87
N ASP A 492 -12.40 -6.61 -26.00
CA ASP A 492 -12.78 -5.24 -26.35
C ASP A 492 -11.70 -4.21 -26.01
N GLN A 493 -10.53 -4.61 -25.49
CA GLN A 493 -9.47 -3.69 -25.09
C GLN A 493 -9.08 -2.74 -26.25
N SER A 494 -8.95 -1.45 -25.92
CA SER A 494 -8.69 -0.38 -26.88
C SER A 494 -9.75 -0.16 -27.97
N THR A 495 -10.89 -0.84 -27.92
CA THR A 495 -12.01 -0.60 -28.86
C THR A 495 -12.87 0.56 -28.41
N LYS A 496 -13.39 1.33 -29.37
CA LYS A 496 -14.37 2.40 -29.12
C LYS A 496 -15.77 1.81 -29.11
N LYS A 497 -16.57 2.23 -28.13
CA LYS A 497 -17.98 1.83 -27.96
C LYS A 497 -18.85 3.08 -27.97
N ASP A 498 -19.90 3.07 -28.78
CA ASP A 498 -20.89 4.14 -28.82
C ASP A 498 -21.79 4.09 -27.57
N VAL A 499 -22.02 5.24 -26.96
CA VAL A 499 -22.93 5.41 -25.83
C VAL A 499 -24.29 5.85 -26.38
N ILE A 500 -25.19 4.87 -26.52
CA ILE A 500 -26.52 5.08 -27.10
C ILE A 500 -27.56 5.15 -25.99
N TYR A 501 -28.35 6.23 -25.96
CA TYR A 501 -29.49 6.39 -25.06
C TYR A 501 -30.72 6.84 -25.86
N GLN A 502 -31.84 6.13 -25.70
CA GLN A 502 -33.09 6.38 -26.44
C GLN A 502 -32.91 6.45 -27.97
N GLY A 503 -31.98 5.67 -28.54
CA GLY A 503 -31.68 5.64 -29.97
C GLY A 503 -30.78 6.78 -30.47
N ASN A 504 -30.39 7.71 -29.60
CA ASN A 504 -29.45 8.79 -29.92
C ASN A 504 -28.03 8.45 -29.44
N ASN A 505 -27.02 8.86 -30.21
CA ASN A 505 -25.61 8.70 -29.84
C ASN A 505 -25.15 9.91 -29.03
N TYR A 506 -24.66 9.68 -27.81
CA TYR A 506 -24.16 10.69 -26.87
C TYR A 506 -22.63 10.75 -26.82
N GLY A 507 -21.93 10.05 -27.71
CA GLY A 507 -20.49 10.02 -27.82
C GLY A 507 -19.92 8.61 -27.68
N GLN A 508 -18.60 8.53 -27.59
CA GLN A 508 -17.89 7.25 -27.51
C GLN A 508 -17.03 7.18 -26.27
N VAL A 509 -16.89 5.98 -25.73
CA VAL A 509 -15.88 5.64 -24.73
C VAL A 509 -14.96 4.57 -25.30
N THR A 510 -13.66 4.69 -25.03
CA THR A 510 -12.68 3.67 -25.40
C THR A 510 -12.48 2.73 -24.23
N CYS A 511 -12.65 1.44 -24.45
CA CYS A 511 -12.32 0.42 -23.46
C CYS A 511 -10.82 0.48 -23.13
N PRO A 512 -10.41 0.30 -21.86
CA PRO A 512 -9.01 0.36 -21.46
C PRO A 512 -8.13 -0.61 -22.23
N SER A 513 -6.86 -0.25 -22.40
CA SER A 513 -5.86 -1.12 -23.03
C SER A 513 -5.51 -2.32 -22.16
N ASN A 514 -5.69 -2.23 -20.83
CA ASN A 514 -5.36 -3.29 -19.90
C ASN A 514 -6.36 -3.36 -18.74
N ILE A 515 -7.39 -4.20 -18.91
CA ILE A 515 -8.43 -4.43 -17.90
C ILE A 515 -7.85 -5.05 -16.62
N ALA A 516 -6.89 -5.98 -16.74
CA ALA A 516 -6.31 -6.64 -15.57
C ALA A 516 -5.56 -5.65 -14.68
N ARG A 517 -4.78 -4.74 -15.27
CA ARG A 517 -4.11 -3.63 -14.56
C ARG A 517 -5.13 -2.80 -13.79
N LEU A 518 -6.17 -2.35 -14.48
CA LEU A 518 -7.17 -1.46 -13.92
C LEU A 518 -7.99 -2.13 -12.79
N CYS A 519 -8.24 -3.44 -12.90
CA CYS A 519 -8.98 -4.20 -11.90
C CYS A 519 -8.15 -4.70 -10.71
N ASP A 520 -6.84 -4.65 -10.83
CA ASP A 520 -5.90 -4.92 -9.74
C ASP A 520 -5.66 -3.68 -8.88
N ASP A 521 -5.93 -2.49 -9.42
CA ASP A 521 -5.89 -1.22 -8.71
C ASP A 521 -7.14 -1.04 -7.82
N GLN A 522 -7.16 -1.79 -6.72
CA GLN A 522 -8.27 -1.79 -5.76
C GLN A 522 -7.92 -0.97 -4.53
N GLN A 523 -8.62 0.14 -4.35
CA GLN A 523 -8.61 0.89 -3.10
C GLN A 523 -9.43 0.14 -2.04
N CYS A 524 -8.94 0.15 -0.80
CA CYS A 524 -9.69 -0.39 0.32
C CYS A 524 -10.83 0.54 0.71
N VAL A 525 -11.94 -0.04 1.15
CA VAL A 525 -13.08 0.71 1.68
C VAL A 525 -12.61 1.63 2.82
N ASN A 526 -12.92 2.92 2.71
CA ASN A 526 -12.53 3.97 3.67
C ASN A 526 -11.05 3.96 4.06
N PHE A 527 -10.16 3.48 3.18
CA PHE A 527 -8.72 3.45 3.44
C PHE A 527 -8.37 2.82 4.80
N CYS A 528 -9.09 1.76 5.19
CA CYS A 528 -8.89 1.05 6.46
C CYS A 528 -9.01 1.91 7.74
N THR A 529 -9.76 3.03 7.66
CA THR A 529 -10.23 3.85 8.79
C THR A 529 -9.23 4.09 9.91
N TYR A 530 -8.09 4.74 9.62
CA TYR A 530 -6.99 5.05 10.58
C TYR A 530 -6.44 3.87 11.41
N ASN A 531 -6.91 2.65 11.15
CA ASN A 531 -6.74 1.48 12.01
C ASN A 531 -6.29 0.26 11.21
N GLY A 532 -5.65 0.47 10.06
CA GLY A 532 -5.13 -0.59 9.23
C GLY A 532 -4.42 -0.05 8.01
N ILE A 533 -3.86 -0.97 7.23
CA ILE A 533 -3.19 -0.69 5.96
C ILE A 533 -3.90 -1.43 4.83
N CYS A 534 -4.02 -0.78 3.67
CA CYS A 534 -4.61 -1.39 2.50
C CYS A 534 -3.59 -2.24 1.74
N ILE A 535 -3.89 -3.51 1.51
CA ILE A 535 -3.07 -4.43 0.72
C ILE A 535 -3.97 -5.14 -0.29
N ARG A 536 -3.80 -4.85 -1.59
CA ARG A 536 -4.57 -5.47 -2.69
C ARG A 536 -6.09 -5.37 -2.51
N GLY A 537 -6.58 -4.20 -2.09
CA GLY A 537 -8.01 -3.96 -1.83
C GLY A 537 -8.56 -4.61 -0.56
N GLN A 538 -7.72 -5.20 0.29
CA GLN A 538 -8.10 -5.76 1.59
C GLN A 538 -7.37 -5.05 2.73
N CYS A 539 -8.09 -4.76 3.80
CA CYS A 539 -7.48 -4.18 4.98
C CYS A 539 -6.77 -5.25 5.83
N LEU A 540 -5.55 -4.92 6.24
CA LEU A 540 -4.90 -5.54 7.39
C LEU A 540 -5.15 -4.64 8.60
N CYS A 541 -6.08 -5.06 9.47
CA CYS A 541 -6.47 -4.26 10.62
C CYS A 541 -5.46 -4.33 11.76
N ASN A 542 -5.34 -3.23 12.48
CA ASN A 542 -4.58 -3.14 13.71
C ASN A 542 -5.21 -4.03 14.79
N PRO A 543 -4.42 -4.57 15.73
CA PRO A 543 -4.94 -5.38 16.83
C PRO A 543 -6.10 -4.69 17.58
N GLY A 544 -7.20 -5.43 17.78
CA GLY A 544 -8.41 -4.93 18.44
C GLY A 544 -9.43 -4.24 17.50
N PHE A 545 -9.09 -4.05 16.23
CA PHE A 545 -9.98 -3.48 15.21
C PHE A 545 -10.34 -4.52 14.14
N GLY A 546 -11.49 -4.35 13.50
CA GLY A 546 -11.97 -5.22 12.45
C GLY A 546 -13.15 -4.65 11.68
N GLY A 547 -13.68 -5.45 10.77
CA GLY A 547 -14.61 -4.99 9.76
C GLY A 547 -13.88 -4.72 8.46
N VAL A 548 -14.61 -4.69 7.34
CA VAL A 548 -14.05 -4.57 5.99
C VAL A 548 -13.16 -3.33 5.79
N ASP A 549 -13.30 -2.33 6.65
CA ASP A 549 -12.56 -1.06 6.66
C ASP A 549 -11.87 -0.76 8.01
N CYS A 550 -11.76 -1.74 8.91
CA CYS A 550 -11.17 -1.60 10.26
C CYS A 550 -11.83 -0.54 11.17
N SER A 551 -13.02 -0.05 10.86
CA SER A 551 -13.68 1.02 11.63
C SER A 551 -14.21 0.57 12.99
N LYS A 552 -14.33 -0.73 13.26
CA LYS A 552 -15.02 -1.27 14.43
C LYS A 552 -14.05 -1.93 15.40
N GLN A 553 -14.22 -1.67 16.69
CA GLN A 553 -13.48 -2.38 17.75
C GLN A 553 -14.15 -3.71 18.08
N CYS A 554 -13.36 -4.77 18.18
CA CYS A 554 -13.82 -6.08 18.60
C CYS A 554 -12.66 -6.89 19.18
N ASN A 555 -12.84 -7.41 20.40
CA ASN A 555 -11.92 -8.38 21.00
C ASN A 555 -12.28 -9.79 20.48
N GLY A 556 -12.12 -10.01 19.18
CA GLY A 556 -12.55 -11.21 18.47
C GLY A 556 -12.68 -10.96 16.97
N TYR A 557 -13.79 -11.40 16.39
CA TYR A 557 -14.05 -11.35 14.95
C TYR A 557 -15.46 -10.85 14.66
N PHE A 558 -15.71 -10.39 13.44
CA PHE A 558 -17.04 -10.03 12.97
C PHE A 558 -17.65 -11.18 12.18
N ASP A 559 -18.83 -11.66 12.60
CA ASP A 559 -19.59 -12.62 11.80
C ASP A 559 -20.18 -11.97 10.54
N GLN A 560 -20.82 -12.77 9.69
CA GLN A 560 -21.44 -12.30 8.44
C GLN A 560 -22.59 -11.31 8.65
N THR A 561 -23.13 -11.22 9.87
CA THR A 561 -24.17 -10.26 10.27
C THR A 561 -23.60 -8.99 10.87
N GLY A 562 -22.28 -8.91 11.04
CA GLY A 562 -21.57 -7.74 11.57
C GLY A 562 -21.50 -7.68 13.10
N ASN A 563 -21.79 -8.79 13.80
CA ASN A 563 -21.70 -8.87 15.27
C ASN A 563 -20.30 -9.30 15.71
N CYS A 564 -19.80 -8.72 16.80
CA CYS A 564 -18.54 -9.10 17.41
C CYS A 564 -18.69 -10.43 18.16
N VAL A 565 -17.91 -11.43 17.76
CA VAL A 565 -17.90 -12.79 18.29
C VAL A 565 -16.49 -13.18 18.72
N SER A 566 -16.34 -14.01 19.75
CA SER A 566 -15.02 -14.47 20.20
C SER A 566 -14.35 -15.48 19.27
N SER A 567 -15.14 -16.16 18.42
CA SER A 567 -14.69 -17.14 17.45
C SER A 567 -15.60 -17.14 16.24
N CYS A 568 -15.07 -17.40 15.05
CA CYS A 568 -15.89 -17.46 13.85
C CYS A 568 -16.94 -18.59 13.90
N PRO A 569 -18.16 -18.35 13.37
CA PRO A 569 -19.16 -19.39 13.19
C PRO A 569 -18.66 -20.60 12.39
N SER A 570 -19.32 -21.74 12.55
CA SER A 570 -18.95 -22.98 11.85
C SER A 570 -18.82 -22.78 10.33
N ASN A 571 -17.78 -23.35 9.73
CA ASN A 571 -17.41 -23.21 8.30
C ASN A 571 -17.08 -21.78 7.85
N THR A 572 -16.76 -20.87 8.77
CA THR A 572 -16.24 -19.54 8.47
C THR A 572 -14.91 -19.28 9.16
N PHE A 573 -14.10 -18.41 8.56
CA PHE A 573 -12.73 -18.16 8.94
C PHE A 573 -12.45 -16.67 8.89
N ALA A 574 -11.87 -16.10 9.94
CA ALA A 574 -11.51 -14.68 9.97
C ALA A 574 -10.31 -14.40 9.06
N SER A 575 -10.41 -13.37 8.24
CA SER A 575 -9.30 -12.84 7.43
C SER A 575 -8.51 -11.75 8.19
N THR A 576 -7.58 -11.09 7.50
CA THR A 576 -6.73 -9.99 8.02
C THR A 576 -7.51 -8.75 8.48
N ASP A 577 -8.77 -8.62 8.07
CA ASP A 577 -9.70 -7.58 8.50
C ASP A 577 -10.61 -8.02 9.66
N ASN A 578 -10.33 -9.19 10.24
CA ASN A 578 -11.08 -9.82 11.32
C ASN A 578 -12.56 -10.11 10.98
N VAL A 579 -12.92 -10.24 9.70
CA VAL A 579 -14.26 -10.64 9.25
C VAL A 579 -14.31 -12.11 8.86
N CYS A 580 -15.28 -12.85 9.40
CA CYS A 580 -15.49 -14.27 9.17
C CYS A 580 -16.10 -14.54 7.78
N ARG A 581 -15.37 -15.27 6.93
CA ARG A 581 -15.77 -15.62 5.56
C ARG A 581 -15.70 -17.12 5.33
N THR A 582 -16.46 -17.61 4.34
CA THR A 582 -16.43 -19.03 3.94
C THR A 582 -15.20 -19.40 3.13
N THR A 583 -14.47 -18.40 2.61
CA THR A 583 -13.24 -18.58 1.81
C THR A 583 -12.15 -17.67 2.36
N CYS A 584 -10.90 -18.14 2.25
CA CYS A 584 -9.73 -17.38 2.65
C CYS A 584 -9.07 -16.75 1.41
N PRO A 585 -8.50 -15.54 1.53
CA PRO A 585 -7.78 -14.91 0.43
C PRO A 585 -6.49 -15.66 0.07
N ASN A 586 -5.96 -15.40 -1.13
CA ASN A 586 -4.65 -15.91 -1.54
C ASN A 586 -3.56 -15.58 -0.50
N GLY A 587 -2.55 -16.44 -0.40
CA GLY A 587 -1.53 -16.35 0.66
C GLY A 587 -1.99 -16.86 2.03
N THR A 588 -3.25 -17.28 2.19
CA THR A 588 -3.76 -17.89 3.42
C THR A 588 -4.53 -19.20 3.16
N TYR A 589 -4.68 -20.03 4.19
CA TYR A 589 -5.47 -21.26 4.18
C TYR A 589 -6.46 -21.31 5.34
N GLN A 590 -7.51 -22.11 5.16
CA GLN A 590 -8.54 -22.35 6.17
C GLN A 590 -8.00 -23.25 7.28
N ASP A 591 -7.85 -22.72 8.48
CA ASP A 591 -7.46 -23.50 9.65
C ASP A 591 -8.70 -23.87 10.48
N SER A 592 -9.21 -25.08 10.30
CA SER A 592 -10.41 -25.57 11.00
C SER A 592 -10.23 -25.64 12.53
N GLY A 593 -8.98 -25.71 13.01
CA GLY A 593 -8.68 -25.74 14.44
C GLY A 593 -8.90 -24.40 15.12
N SER A 594 -8.47 -23.29 14.51
CA SER A 594 -8.64 -21.95 15.07
C SER A 594 -9.83 -21.17 14.51
N GLY A 595 -10.43 -21.60 13.40
CA GLY A 595 -11.45 -20.83 12.68
C GLY A 595 -10.88 -19.55 12.06
N LEU A 596 -9.61 -19.57 11.63
CA LEU A 596 -8.90 -18.43 11.07
C LEU A 596 -8.34 -18.75 9.68
N CYS A 597 -8.21 -17.73 8.84
CA CYS A 597 -7.37 -17.78 7.66
C CYS A 597 -5.92 -17.57 8.10
N LYS A 598 -5.14 -18.66 8.11
CA LYS A 598 -3.73 -18.61 8.51
C LYS A 598 -2.82 -18.48 7.30
N GLN A 599 -1.69 -17.80 7.48
CA GLN A 599 -0.73 -17.60 6.40
C GLN A 599 -0.19 -18.93 5.89
N CYS A 600 -0.03 -19.01 4.57
CA CYS A 600 0.74 -20.05 3.91
C CYS A 600 2.22 -19.99 4.32
N ASP A 601 2.96 -21.05 3.99
CA ASP A 601 4.41 -20.92 3.83
C ASP A 601 4.71 -19.79 2.83
N PHE A 602 5.70 -18.93 3.10
CA PHE A 602 5.92 -17.74 2.27
C PHE A 602 6.36 -18.08 0.85
N SER A 603 6.86 -19.31 0.61
CA SER A 603 7.14 -19.80 -0.75
C SER A 603 5.88 -20.10 -1.57
N CYS A 604 4.71 -20.25 -0.93
CA CYS A 604 3.43 -20.47 -1.60
C CYS A 604 2.65 -19.15 -1.78
N SER A 605 2.12 -18.92 -2.97
CA SER A 605 1.11 -17.89 -3.23
C SER A 605 -0.32 -18.38 -2.97
N GLN A 606 -0.52 -19.70 -2.98
CA GLN A 606 -1.74 -20.38 -2.53
C GLN A 606 -1.38 -21.71 -1.88
N CYS A 607 -2.11 -22.14 -0.86
CA CYS A 607 -1.82 -23.38 -0.15
C CYS A 607 -3.07 -24.07 0.41
N THR A 608 -2.90 -25.30 0.90
CA THR A 608 -3.89 -26.03 1.70
C THR A 608 -3.51 -26.15 3.16
N GLY A 609 -2.33 -25.67 3.54
CA GLY A 609 -1.80 -25.78 4.89
C GLY A 609 -0.50 -24.99 5.06
N PRO A 610 0.08 -25.04 6.27
CA PRO A 610 1.19 -24.16 6.64
C PRO A 610 2.56 -24.59 6.11
N SER A 611 2.69 -25.81 5.56
CA SER A 611 3.97 -26.35 5.08
C SER A 611 4.23 -26.00 3.62
N ASN A 612 5.50 -25.79 3.25
CA ASN A 612 5.94 -25.74 1.85
C ASN A 612 5.44 -26.95 1.03
N SER A 613 5.25 -28.15 1.62
CA SER A 613 4.71 -29.33 0.92
C SER A 613 3.21 -29.29 0.58
N GLN A 614 2.53 -28.21 0.98
CA GLN A 614 1.09 -28.03 0.84
C GLN A 614 0.76 -26.82 -0.05
N CYS A 615 1.68 -26.41 -0.91
CA CYS A 615 1.46 -25.35 -1.89
C CYS A 615 0.55 -25.81 -3.04
N LYS A 616 -0.29 -24.89 -3.51
CA LYS A 616 -1.09 -24.99 -4.75
C LYS A 616 -0.54 -24.11 -5.86
N ALA A 617 0.12 -23.01 -5.49
CA ALA A 617 0.78 -22.08 -6.40
C ALA A 617 1.97 -21.46 -5.68
N CYS A 618 2.97 -21.03 -6.46
CA CYS A 618 4.25 -20.55 -5.97
C CYS A 618 4.43 -19.04 -6.16
N GLN A 619 5.36 -18.45 -5.42
CA GLN A 619 5.79 -17.07 -5.58
C GLN A 619 6.59 -16.85 -6.86
N LEU A 620 6.93 -15.60 -7.17
CA LEU A 620 7.50 -15.20 -8.46
C LEU A 620 8.70 -16.03 -8.92
N LEU A 621 9.64 -16.33 -8.01
CA LEU A 621 10.91 -17.02 -8.31
C LEU A 621 10.90 -18.54 -8.09
N THR A 622 9.77 -19.12 -7.69
CA THR A 622 9.67 -20.56 -7.39
C THR A 622 8.67 -21.26 -8.30
N TYR A 623 8.80 -22.58 -8.42
CA TYR A 623 7.98 -23.42 -9.28
C TYR A 623 7.36 -24.55 -8.47
N LEU A 624 6.11 -24.88 -8.77
CA LEU A 624 5.40 -25.94 -8.07
C LEU A 624 5.87 -27.31 -8.55
N SER A 625 6.30 -28.16 -7.62
CA SER A 625 6.71 -29.53 -7.84
C SER A 625 6.17 -30.42 -6.72
N ASN A 626 5.22 -31.30 -7.05
CA ASN A 626 4.60 -32.25 -6.10
C ASN A 626 4.09 -31.61 -4.80
N GLY A 627 3.44 -30.45 -4.90
CA GLY A 627 2.93 -29.69 -3.75
C GLY A 627 3.96 -28.79 -3.06
N SER A 628 5.23 -28.82 -3.48
CA SER A 628 6.31 -27.99 -2.95
C SER A 628 6.73 -26.90 -3.91
N CYS A 629 7.01 -25.70 -3.40
CA CYS A 629 7.62 -24.63 -4.18
C CYS A 629 9.14 -24.72 -4.11
N VAL A 630 9.77 -24.92 -5.26
CA VAL A 630 11.22 -25.11 -5.40
C VAL A 630 11.83 -24.04 -6.32
N THR A 631 13.07 -23.66 -6.06
CA THR A 631 13.83 -22.69 -6.89
C THR A 631 14.46 -23.35 -8.11
N THR A 632 14.80 -24.64 -8.03
CA THR A 632 15.32 -25.45 -9.14
C THR A 632 14.49 -26.71 -9.29
N CYS A 633 14.05 -27.00 -10.51
CA CYS A 633 13.25 -28.19 -10.77
C CYS A 633 14.07 -29.48 -10.62
N PRO A 634 13.46 -30.58 -10.14
CA PRO A 634 14.12 -31.88 -10.03
C PRO A 634 14.68 -32.39 -11.37
N THR A 635 15.66 -33.29 -11.32
CA THR A 635 16.23 -33.93 -12.51
C THR A 635 15.16 -34.56 -13.40
N GLY A 636 15.26 -34.33 -14.72
CA GLY A 636 14.27 -34.79 -15.69
C GLY A 636 13.04 -33.88 -15.82
N GLN A 637 13.04 -32.72 -15.15
CA GLN A 637 12.03 -31.67 -15.27
C GLN A 637 12.69 -30.33 -15.61
N TYR A 638 11.92 -29.41 -16.18
CA TYR A 638 12.30 -28.02 -16.44
C TYR A 638 11.27 -27.07 -15.81
N ALA A 639 11.70 -25.84 -15.54
CA ALA A 639 10.83 -24.79 -15.04
C ALA A 639 9.93 -24.24 -16.17
N ASP A 640 8.64 -24.49 -16.09
CA ASP A 640 7.65 -23.95 -17.04
C ASP A 640 7.14 -22.59 -16.53
N GLU A 641 7.54 -21.53 -17.23
CA GLU A 641 7.20 -20.16 -16.86
C GLU A 641 5.73 -19.82 -17.07
N THR A 642 5.04 -20.52 -17.97
CA THR A 642 3.61 -20.29 -18.24
C THR A 642 2.76 -20.87 -17.13
N SER A 643 3.01 -22.13 -16.74
CA SER A 643 2.24 -22.79 -15.68
C SER A 643 2.77 -22.52 -14.27
N LYS A 644 3.98 -21.98 -14.13
CA LYS A 644 4.72 -21.85 -12.85
C LYS A 644 4.90 -23.19 -12.13
N THR A 645 5.13 -24.25 -12.90
CA THR A 645 5.33 -25.61 -12.38
C THR A 645 6.61 -26.23 -12.94
N CYS A 646 7.13 -27.24 -12.25
CA CYS A 646 8.15 -28.10 -12.82
C CYS A 646 7.48 -29.12 -13.75
N SER A 647 7.76 -28.97 -15.05
CA SER A 647 7.19 -29.79 -16.12
C SER A 647 8.20 -30.84 -16.57
N ASN A 648 7.74 -32.05 -16.89
CA ASN A 648 8.63 -33.14 -17.30
C ASN A 648 9.32 -32.82 -18.64
N CYS A 649 10.59 -33.21 -18.76
CA CYS A 649 11.29 -33.23 -20.03
C CYS A 649 10.59 -34.15 -21.05
N PRO A 650 10.79 -33.91 -22.35
CA PRO A 650 10.22 -34.78 -23.39
C PRO A 650 10.75 -36.21 -23.28
N ASP A 651 10.00 -37.17 -23.80
CA ASP A 651 10.42 -38.58 -23.79
C ASP A 651 11.77 -38.78 -24.48
N GLY A 652 12.57 -39.71 -23.95
CA GLY A 652 13.96 -39.89 -24.38
C GLY A 652 14.95 -38.85 -23.87
N CYS A 653 14.50 -37.75 -23.25
CA CYS A 653 15.36 -36.70 -22.70
C CYS A 653 15.66 -36.92 -21.21
N SER A 654 16.91 -36.72 -20.79
CA SER A 654 17.35 -36.75 -19.38
C SER A 654 17.46 -35.36 -18.74
N SER A 655 17.71 -34.32 -19.54
CA SER A 655 17.79 -32.91 -19.10
C SER A 655 17.34 -31.97 -20.20
N CYS A 656 16.57 -30.93 -19.87
CA CYS A 656 15.97 -30.02 -20.83
C CYS A 656 15.79 -28.61 -20.25
N THR A 657 15.66 -27.60 -21.12
CA THR A 657 15.32 -26.22 -20.72
C THR A 657 13.88 -25.85 -21.08
N SER A 658 13.26 -26.61 -21.99
CA SER A 658 11.85 -26.55 -22.34
C SER A 658 11.42 -27.91 -22.86
N TYR A 659 10.13 -28.13 -23.10
CA TYR A 659 9.67 -29.36 -23.73
C TYR A 659 10.25 -29.56 -25.14
N THR A 660 10.56 -28.48 -25.86
CA THR A 660 11.10 -28.51 -27.23
C THR A 660 12.63 -28.46 -27.30
N ASN A 661 13.31 -28.24 -26.17
CA ASN A 661 14.76 -28.08 -26.10
C ASN A 661 15.36 -29.00 -25.03
N CYS A 662 15.73 -30.19 -25.49
CA CYS A 662 16.48 -31.18 -24.75
C CYS A 662 17.99 -30.93 -24.83
N THR A 663 18.64 -30.86 -23.68
CA THR A 663 20.07 -30.65 -23.53
C THR A 663 20.86 -31.94 -23.27
N GLY A 664 20.19 -33.04 -22.95
CA GLY A 664 20.82 -34.35 -22.77
C GLY A 664 19.84 -35.51 -22.97
N CYS A 665 20.28 -36.56 -23.70
CA CYS A 665 19.45 -37.72 -24.02
C CYS A 665 19.71 -38.91 -23.07
N LYS A 666 18.65 -39.67 -22.81
CA LYS A 666 18.72 -40.98 -22.15
C LYS A 666 19.48 -41.98 -23.04
N THR A 667 20.10 -42.98 -22.43
CA THR A 667 20.83 -44.04 -23.13
C THR A 667 19.96 -44.71 -24.21
N GLY A 668 20.47 -44.81 -25.44
CA GLY A 668 19.76 -45.38 -26.60
C GLY A 668 19.07 -44.35 -27.50
N TYR A 669 19.09 -43.07 -27.15
CA TYR A 669 18.56 -41.97 -27.95
C TYR A 669 19.69 -41.10 -28.49
N THR A 670 19.48 -40.53 -29.69
CA THR A 670 20.44 -39.59 -30.31
C THR A 670 19.86 -38.19 -30.32
N GLN A 671 20.67 -37.20 -29.92
CA GLN A 671 20.27 -35.80 -29.95
C GLN A 671 20.24 -35.31 -31.40
N SER A 672 19.11 -34.75 -31.82
CA SER A 672 18.92 -34.15 -33.13
C SER A 672 18.04 -32.90 -32.99
N SER A 673 18.59 -31.74 -33.35
CA SER A 673 17.87 -30.45 -33.39
C SER A 673 17.07 -30.11 -32.13
N GLY A 674 17.67 -30.27 -30.94
CA GLY A 674 17.02 -29.96 -29.66
C GLY A 674 16.01 -31.00 -29.17
N ALA A 675 15.91 -32.16 -29.82
CA ALA A 675 15.11 -33.30 -29.38
C ALA A 675 15.95 -34.57 -29.31
N CYS A 676 15.45 -35.59 -28.60
CA CYS A 676 16.03 -36.93 -28.59
C CYS A 676 15.16 -37.83 -29.45
N SER A 677 15.72 -38.37 -30.53
CA SER A 677 15.01 -39.31 -31.40
C SER A 677 15.47 -40.74 -31.16
N ASP A 678 14.52 -41.66 -31.16
CA ASP A 678 14.80 -43.07 -31.33
C ASP A 678 15.15 -43.33 -32.81
N SER A 679 16.36 -43.80 -33.04
CA SER A 679 16.89 -44.12 -34.38
C SER A 679 16.05 -45.14 -35.19
N SER A 680 15.09 -45.82 -34.56
CA SER A 680 14.23 -46.83 -35.18
C SER A 680 12.93 -46.30 -35.82
N CYS A 681 12.54 -45.05 -35.54
CA CYS A 681 11.30 -44.42 -36.01
C CYS A 681 11.45 -43.73 -37.39
N THR A 682 10.34 -43.53 -38.10
CA THR A 682 10.32 -42.90 -39.44
C THR A 682 9.43 -41.66 -39.48
N GLY A 683 9.77 -40.67 -40.30
CA GLY A 683 8.99 -39.44 -40.47
C GLY A 683 9.24 -38.41 -39.36
N ASN A 684 8.17 -37.69 -38.96
CA ASN A 684 8.21 -36.62 -37.96
C ASN A 684 8.01 -37.12 -36.50
N CYS A 685 8.23 -38.42 -36.24
CA CYS A 685 8.06 -39.00 -34.91
C CYS A 685 9.37 -38.94 -34.11
N ALA A 686 9.31 -38.51 -32.85
CA ALA A 686 10.43 -38.63 -31.91
C ALA A 686 10.46 -40.04 -31.26
N THR A 687 9.28 -40.55 -30.91
CA THR A 687 9.04 -41.95 -30.54
C THR A 687 7.83 -42.49 -31.30
N CYS A 688 7.79 -43.80 -31.52
CA CYS A 688 6.77 -44.46 -32.33
C CYS A 688 6.32 -45.77 -31.67
N SER A 689 5.13 -46.24 -32.04
CA SER A 689 4.61 -47.51 -31.52
C SER A 689 5.48 -48.67 -31.99
N SER A 690 5.67 -49.68 -31.12
CA SER A 690 6.40 -50.91 -31.46
C SER A 690 5.79 -51.69 -32.62
N SER A 691 4.52 -51.46 -32.94
CA SER A 691 3.79 -52.09 -34.04
C SER A 691 3.87 -51.32 -35.37
N SER A 692 4.22 -50.03 -35.35
CA SER A 692 4.31 -49.21 -36.55
C SER A 692 5.26 -48.02 -36.37
N LYS A 693 6.30 -47.98 -37.20
CA LYS A 693 7.33 -46.92 -37.22
C LYS A 693 6.82 -45.54 -37.66
N SER A 694 5.59 -45.44 -38.18
CA SER A 694 4.93 -44.20 -38.63
C SER A 694 3.76 -43.77 -37.74
N SER A 695 3.38 -44.58 -36.75
CA SER A 695 2.39 -44.18 -35.74
C SER A 695 3.13 -43.50 -34.60
N CYS A 696 3.13 -42.16 -34.59
CA CYS A 696 3.89 -41.39 -33.61
C CYS A 696 3.25 -41.53 -32.22
N LEU A 697 4.09 -41.77 -31.20
CA LEU A 697 3.72 -41.64 -29.79
C LEU A 697 4.14 -40.25 -29.27
N THR A 698 5.25 -39.72 -29.79
CA THR A 698 5.67 -38.33 -29.60
C THR A 698 6.23 -37.75 -30.90
N CYS A 699 6.23 -36.43 -31.03
CA CYS A 699 6.63 -35.73 -32.25
C CYS A 699 8.05 -35.14 -32.14
N THR A 700 8.73 -35.03 -33.28
CA THR A 700 9.97 -34.24 -33.38
C THR A 700 9.70 -32.75 -33.12
N SER A 701 10.74 -31.99 -32.76
CA SER A 701 10.63 -30.60 -32.28
C SER A 701 9.68 -29.71 -33.12
N ASN A 702 8.89 -28.89 -32.43
CA ASN A 702 7.90 -27.93 -32.96
C ASN A 702 6.67 -28.52 -33.68
N LEU A 703 6.34 -29.80 -33.48
CA LEU A 703 5.12 -30.43 -34.02
C LEU A 703 4.25 -31.00 -32.90
N TYR A 704 2.92 -30.97 -33.11
CA TYR A 704 1.92 -31.44 -32.16
C TYR A 704 1.31 -32.77 -32.60
N LEU A 705 1.20 -33.70 -31.65
CA LEU A 705 0.53 -34.97 -31.83
C LEU A 705 -0.97 -34.75 -32.02
N GLN A 706 -1.47 -35.14 -33.18
CA GLN A 706 -2.86 -35.03 -33.57
C GLN A 706 -3.68 -36.19 -32.98
N PRO A 707 -5.01 -36.05 -32.85
CA PRO A 707 -5.90 -37.15 -32.41
C PRO A 707 -5.77 -38.44 -33.24
N GLY A 708 -5.25 -38.35 -34.47
CA GLY A 708 -4.98 -39.49 -35.36
C GLY A 708 -3.54 -40.04 -35.32
N ASN A 709 -2.75 -39.80 -34.25
CA ASN A 709 -1.36 -40.28 -34.07
C ASN A 709 -0.38 -39.87 -35.19
N THR A 710 -0.57 -38.67 -35.73
CA THR A 710 0.34 -38.01 -36.69
C THR A 710 0.84 -36.68 -36.11
N CYS A 711 1.90 -36.11 -36.67
CA CYS A 711 2.51 -34.88 -36.17
C CYS A 711 2.30 -33.73 -37.16
N ASN A 712 1.75 -32.60 -36.70
CA ASN A 712 1.50 -31.39 -37.52
C ASN A 712 1.71 -30.11 -36.68
N SER A 713 1.96 -28.98 -37.32
CA SER A 713 2.20 -27.67 -36.70
C SER A 713 0.94 -26.97 -36.19
N THR A 714 -0.27 -27.39 -36.57
CA THR A 714 -1.55 -26.77 -36.14
C THR A 714 -2.54 -27.80 -35.58
N CYS A 715 -3.39 -27.38 -34.62
CA CYS A 715 -4.48 -28.22 -34.09
C CYS A 715 -5.84 -27.92 -34.75
N PRO A 716 -6.74 -28.92 -34.85
CA PRO A 716 -8.09 -28.74 -35.39
C PRO A 716 -9.02 -27.98 -34.43
N SER A 717 -10.15 -27.45 -34.94
CA SER A 717 -11.16 -26.75 -34.14
C SER A 717 -11.69 -27.61 -32.99
N GLY A 718 -11.88 -27.02 -31.81
CA GLY A 718 -12.24 -27.73 -30.58
C GLY A 718 -11.05 -28.39 -29.87
N TYR A 719 -9.83 -28.18 -30.37
CA TYR A 719 -8.57 -28.59 -29.73
C TYR A 719 -7.62 -27.40 -29.65
N TYR A 720 -6.79 -27.36 -28.61
CA TYR A 720 -5.72 -26.37 -28.46
C TYR A 720 -4.34 -27.05 -28.52
N GLN A 721 -3.32 -26.26 -28.86
CA GLN A 721 -1.92 -26.67 -28.86
C GLN A 721 -1.41 -26.74 -27.42
N ASN A 722 -1.22 -27.96 -26.89
CA ASN A 722 -0.63 -28.14 -25.57
C ASN A 722 0.89 -28.14 -25.69
N SER A 723 1.53 -27.03 -25.33
CA SER A 723 2.99 -26.84 -25.35
C SER A 723 3.74 -27.63 -24.26
N GLN A 724 3.03 -28.17 -23.26
CA GLN A 724 3.64 -28.93 -22.17
C GLN A 724 3.91 -30.40 -22.52
N ASN A 725 3.21 -30.93 -23.52
CA ASN A 725 3.38 -32.31 -23.98
C ASN A 725 3.37 -32.43 -25.51
N MET A 726 3.32 -31.31 -26.23
CA MET A 726 3.25 -31.21 -27.68
C MET A 726 2.13 -32.08 -28.28
N THR A 727 0.93 -32.00 -27.70
CA THR A 727 -0.27 -32.70 -28.20
C THR A 727 -1.40 -31.72 -28.50
N CYS A 728 -2.32 -32.09 -29.39
CA CYS A 728 -3.58 -31.39 -29.54
C CYS A 728 -4.58 -31.93 -28.51
N THR A 729 -4.91 -31.12 -27.51
CA THR A 729 -5.82 -31.51 -26.42
C THR A 729 -7.21 -30.89 -26.64
N ALA A 730 -8.27 -31.63 -26.34
CA ALA A 730 -9.65 -31.17 -26.55
C ALA A 730 -10.05 -30.04 -25.57
N CYS A 731 -10.93 -29.14 -26.03
CA CYS A 731 -11.55 -28.10 -25.20
C CYS A 731 -12.61 -28.68 -24.24
N SER A 732 -12.95 -27.94 -23.19
CA SER A 732 -14.01 -28.27 -22.22
C SER A 732 -15.42 -28.17 -22.83
N THR A 733 -16.41 -28.85 -22.21
CA THR A 733 -17.80 -28.89 -22.70
C THR A 733 -18.41 -27.49 -22.81
N GLY A 734 -19.11 -27.21 -23.93
CA GLY A 734 -19.71 -25.90 -24.21
C GLY A 734 -18.72 -24.85 -24.73
N CYS A 735 -17.45 -25.22 -24.90
CA CYS A 735 -16.39 -24.34 -25.37
C CYS A 735 -16.11 -24.50 -26.88
N LYS A 736 -16.10 -23.38 -27.60
CA LYS A 736 -15.84 -23.33 -29.04
C LYS A 736 -14.36 -23.09 -29.37
N ALA A 737 -13.67 -22.31 -28.55
CA ALA A 737 -12.24 -22.06 -28.62
C ALA A 737 -11.66 -21.99 -27.20
N CYS A 738 -10.51 -22.62 -26.98
CA CYS A 738 -9.85 -22.67 -25.68
C CYS A 738 -8.36 -22.43 -25.83
N SER A 739 -7.76 -21.83 -24.80
CA SER A 739 -6.30 -21.67 -24.70
C SER A 739 -5.64 -22.85 -24.00
N ASP A 740 -6.37 -23.51 -23.09
CA ASP A 740 -5.96 -24.75 -22.43
C ASP A 740 -7.17 -25.62 -22.05
N GLY A 741 -6.94 -26.79 -21.44
CA GLY A 741 -7.97 -27.78 -21.12
C GLY A 741 -8.95 -27.35 -20.02
N LYS A 742 -8.67 -26.25 -19.34
CA LYS A 742 -9.52 -25.65 -18.31
C LYS A 742 -10.06 -24.29 -18.73
N THR A 743 -9.39 -23.60 -19.64
CA THR A 743 -9.63 -22.21 -20.03
C THR A 743 -10.24 -22.10 -21.42
N CYS A 744 -11.56 -21.98 -21.40
CA CYS A 744 -12.33 -21.58 -22.53
C CYS A 744 -12.17 -20.08 -22.80
N THR A 745 -11.79 -19.73 -24.02
CA THR A 745 -11.68 -18.35 -24.48
C THR A 745 -12.93 -17.89 -25.24
N GLN A 746 -13.79 -18.84 -25.66
CA GLN A 746 -15.06 -18.54 -26.28
C GLN A 746 -16.11 -19.63 -26.01
N CYS A 747 -17.11 -19.34 -25.18
CA CYS A 747 -18.26 -20.22 -24.94
C CYS A 747 -19.27 -20.15 -26.08
N ASP A 748 -20.00 -21.24 -26.32
CA ASP A 748 -21.11 -21.27 -27.27
C ASP A 748 -22.35 -20.53 -26.71
N ALA A 749 -22.34 -19.21 -26.84
CA ALA A 749 -23.41 -18.34 -26.39
C ALA A 749 -24.75 -18.59 -27.10
N SER A 750 -24.73 -19.15 -28.32
CA SER A 750 -25.93 -19.47 -29.09
C SER A 750 -26.74 -20.62 -28.47
N SER A 751 -26.07 -21.45 -27.66
CA SER A 751 -26.66 -22.58 -26.93
C SER A 751 -26.93 -22.26 -25.44
N GLY A 752 -26.88 -20.97 -25.05
CA GLY A 752 -27.19 -20.52 -23.68
C GLY A 752 -26.04 -20.62 -22.67
N TYR A 753 -24.85 -21.06 -23.10
CA TYR A 753 -23.68 -21.11 -22.23
C TYR A 753 -23.10 -19.71 -21.99
N ARG A 754 -22.71 -19.45 -20.75
CA ARG A 754 -22.03 -18.24 -20.30
C ARG A 754 -20.71 -18.62 -19.66
N GLN A 755 -19.72 -17.76 -19.83
CA GLN A 755 -18.40 -17.97 -19.27
C GLN A 755 -18.45 -17.75 -17.76
N GLN A 756 -17.98 -18.74 -17.00
CA GLN A 756 -17.83 -18.69 -15.56
C GLN A 756 -16.36 -18.99 -15.24
N GLY A 757 -15.57 -17.92 -15.09
CA GLY A 757 -14.12 -18.00 -15.06
C GLY A 757 -13.57 -18.63 -16.35
N ASN A 758 -12.94 -19.79 -16.20
CA ASN A 758 -12.30 -20.50 -17.30
C ASN A 758 -13.23 -21.52 -17.98
N SER A 759 -14.45 -21.74 -17.47
CA SER A 759 -15.37 -22.78 -17.98
C SER A 759 -16.71 -22.20 -18.45
N CYS A 760 -17.53 -23.01 -19.13
CA CYS A 760 -18.82 -22.57 -19.66
C CYS A 760 -19.98 -23.23 -18.88
N THR A 761 -20.91 -22.41 -18.37
CA THR A 761 -22.07 -22.84 -17.57
C THR A 761 -23.37 -22.37 -18.23
N LEU A 762 -24.43 -23.18 -18.20
CA LEU A 762 -25.75 -22.84 -18.75
C LEU A 762 -26.56 -22.01 -17.74
N CYS A 763 -26.94 -20.77 -18.08
CA CYS A 763 -27.63 -19.84 -17.17
C CYS A 763 -29.14 -19.67 -17.44
N ALA A 764 -29.89 -19.32 -16.40
CA ALA A 764 -31.32 -18.96 -16.48
C ALA A 764 -31.51 -17.56 -17.09
N SER A 765 -32.60 -17.35 -17.85
CA SER A 765 -32.93 -16.04 -18.45
C SER A 765 -33.18 -14.99 -17.36
N THR A 766 -32.52 -13.83 -17.43
CA THR A 766 -32.33 -12.75 -16.41
C THR A 766 -31.00 -12.79 -15.63
N CYS A 767 -30.27 -13.90 -15.63
CA CYS A 767 -28.93 -13.99 -15.04
C CYS A 767 -27.84 -13.72 -16.08
N ALA A 768 -27.01 -12.70 -15.84
CA ALA A 768 -25.85 -12.43 -16.69
C ALA A 768 -24.73 -13.42 -16.38
N THR A 769 -24.56 -13.73 -15.09
CA THR A 769 -23.72 -14.84 -14.62
C THR A 769 -24.47 -15.64 -13.57
N CYS A 770 -24.15 -16.93 -13.47
CA CYS A 770 -24.85 -17.85 -12.58
C CYS A 770 -23.90 -18.95 -12.08
N SER A 771 -24.15 -19.45 -10.87
CA SER A 771 -23.46 -20.64 -10.35
C SER A 771 -24.12 -21.96 -10.75
N SER A 772 -25.35 -21.91 -11.26
CA SER A 772 -26.04 -23.05 -11.86
C SER A 772 -27.17 -22.57 -12.78
N SER A 773 -27.88 -23.49 -13.42
CA SER A 773 -29.08 -23.19 -14.19
C SER A 773 -30.29 -22.74 -13.36
N ASN A 774 -30.14 -22.56 -12.04
CA ASN A 774 -31.21 -22.14 -11.12
C ASN A 774 -31.38 -20.60 -11.09
N PRO A 775 -32.61 -20.06 -11.20
CA PRO A 775 -32.89 -18.62 -11.08
C PRO A 775 -32.44 -17.94 -9.77
N ASN A 776 -32.29 -18.70 -8.67
CA ASN A 776 -31.80 -18.20 -7.37
C ASN A 776 -30.29 -18.39 -7.18
N SER A 777 -29.58 -18.70 -8.26
CA SER A 777 -28.12 -18.91 -8.27
C SER A 777 -27.41 -17.85 -9.11
N CYS A 778 -28.08 -16.72 -9.31
CA CYS A 778 -27.58 -15.58 -10.03
C CYS A 778 -26.39 -14.98 -9.28
N GLN A 779 -25.29 -14.77 -9.99
CA GLN A 779 -24.08 -14.10 -9.48
C GLN A 779 -24.00 -12.65 -9.98
N SER A 780 -24.63 -12.36 -11.12
CA SER A 780 -24.87 -11.01 -11.62
C SER A 780 -26.08 -11.00 -12.55
N CYS A 781 -26.63 -9.83 -12.79
CA CYS A 781 -27.92 -9.66 -13.43
C CYS A 781 -27.82 -9.10 -14.85
N GLU A 782 -28.68 -9.56 -15.76
CA GLU A 782 -28.84 -8.93 -17.09
C GLU A 782 -29.65 -7.63 -16.94
N ASN A 783 -29.20 -6.55 -17.61
CA ASN A 783 -29.93 -5.30 -17.87
C ASN A 783 -30.74 -4.67 -16.71
N SER A 784 -30.21 -3.61 -16.09
CA SER A 784 -30.97 -2.71 -15.19
C SER A 784 -31.58 -3.37 -13.94
N LEU A 785 -31.07 -4.55 -13.56
CA LEU A 785 -31.45 -5.30 -12.36
C LEU A 785 -30.28 -5.35 -11.38
N TYR A 786 -30.59 -5.33 -10.09
CA TYR A 786 -29.68 -5.37 -8.95
C TYR A 786 -29.74 -6.74 -8.28
N LEU A 787 -28.59 -7.30 -7.97
CA LEU A 787 -28.44 -8.53 -7.22
C LEU A 787 -28.80 -8.29 -5.76
N PHE A 788 -29.79 -9.05 -5.30
CA PHE A 788 -30.19 -9.12 -3.91
C PHE A 788 -30.50 -10.57 -3.56
N ASN A 789 -29.80 -11.14 -2.57
CA ASN A 789 -29.94 -12.54 -2.15
C ASN A 789 -29.91 -13.55 -3.33
N ASN A 790 -28.92 -13.42 -4.22
CA ASN A 790 -28.72 -14.25 -5.41
C ASN A 790 -29.88 -14.23 -6.43
N GLN A 791 -30.71 -13.19 -6.37
CA GLN A 791 -31.78 -12.91 -7.32
C GLN A 791 -31.61 -11.51 -7.91
N CYS A 792 -32.12 -11.31 -9.12
CA CYS A 792 -32.07 -10.04 -9.82
C CYS A 792 -33.38 -9.26 -9.65
N VAL A 793 -33.30 -8.07 -9.06
CA VAL A 793 -34.45 -7.21 -8.72
C VAL A 793 -34.34 -5.82 -9.34
N VAL A 794 -35.46 -5.19 -9.70
CA VAL A 794 -35.46 -3.86 -10.34
C VAL A 794 -35.12 -2.73 -9.33
N THR A 795 -35.54 -2.88 -8.08
CA THR A 795 -35.35 -1.87 -7.02
C THR A 795 -34.98 -2.55 -5.71
N CYS A 796 -33.95 -2.04 -5.04
CA CYS A 796 -33.54 -2.56 -3.75
C CYS A 796 -34.59 -2.31 -2.66
N GLN A 797 -34.75 -3.27 -1.75
CA GLN A 797 -35.70 -3.18 -0.65
C GLN A 797 -35.23 -2.19 0.43
N LYS A 798 -36.12 -1.82 1.36
CA LYS A 798 -35.83 -0.92 2.48
C LYS A 798 -34.54 -1.29 3.24
N GLY A 799 -33.79 -0.27 3.63
CA GLY A 799 -32.49 -0.41 4.29
C GLY A 799 -31.33 -0.65 3.31
N TYR A 800 -31.62 -0.77 2.02
CA TYR A 800 -30.64 -0.90 0.96
C TYR A 800 -30.93 0.13 -0.12
N TYR A 801 -29.88 0.68 -0.72
CA TYR A 801 -29.99 1.47 -1.94
C TYR A 801 -29.47 0.66 -3.12
N ASN A 802 -29.80 1.16 -4.31
CA ASN A 802 -29.22 0.69 -5.57
C ASN A 802 -27.73 1.02 -5.55
N GLY A 803 -26.96 0.08 -5.03
CA GLY A 803 -25.57 0.27 -4.67
C GLY A 803 -24.65 0.16 -5.86
N PRO A 804 -23.36 0.45 -5.65
CA PRO A 804 -22.34 0.05 -6.60
C PRO A 804 -22.48 -1.45 -6.88
N ASN A 805 -22.01 -1.84 -8.05
CA ASN A 805 -21.94 -3.24 -8.46
C ASN A 805 -23.22 -3.92 -8.93
N TYR A 806 -24.29 -3.16 -9.21
CA TYR A 806 -25.62 -3.72 -9.42
C TYR A 806 -25.96 -4.68 -8.29
N THR A 807 -25.60 -4.30 -7.06
CA THR A 807 -25.94 -5.04 -5.85
C THR A 807 -26.71 -4.11 -4.93
N CYS A 808 -27.66 -4.65 -4.18
CA CYS A 808 -28.29 -3.86 -3.14
C CYS A 808 -27.31 -3.66 -1.99
N SER A 809 -26.84 -2.43 -1.82
CA SER A 809 -25.87 -2.06 -0.79
C SER A 809 -26.59 -1.47 0.42
N PRO A 810 -26.14 -1.77 1.65
CA PRO A 810 -26.82 -1.31 2.85
C PRO A 810 -26.71 0.21 3.02
N CYS A 811 -27.78 0.83 3.51
CA CYS A 811 -27.77 2.22 3.97
C CYS A 811 -27.04 2.36 5.31
N VAL A 812 -26.69 3.61 5.70
CA VAL A 812 -26.22 3.93 7.06
C VAL A 812 -27.21 3.41 8.11
N THR A 813 -26.69 2.93 9.24
CA THR A 813 -27.49 2.35 10.32
C THR A 813 -28.67 3.23 10.72
N GLY A 814 -29.86 2.63 10.83
CA GLY A 814 -31.08 3.35 11.19
C GLY A 814 -31.78 4.08 10.05
N CYS A 815 -31.33 3.87 8.81
CA CYS A 815 -31.88 4.47 7.61
C CYS A 815 -32.76 3.49 6.82
N ASP A 816 -34.00 3.88 6.52
CA ASP A 816 -34.95 3.12 5.69
C ASP A 816 -34.70 3.35 4.19
N GLN A 817 -34.34 4.58 3.81
CA GLN A 817 -34.06 5.01 2.43
C GLN A 817 -32.87 5.97 2.44
N CYS A 818 -31.90 5.71 1.57
CA CYS A 818 -30.70 6.53 1.45
C CYS A 818 -30.37 6.77 -0.03
N SER A 819 -29.74 7.90 -0.31
CA SER A 819 -29.21 8.22 -1.65
C SER A 819 -27.84 7.58 -1.89
N ASN A 820 -27.10 7.29 -0.82
CA ASN A 820 -25.84 6.54 -0.82
C ASN A 820 -25.61 5.92 0.58
N GLY A 821 -24.50 5.19 0.75
CA GLY A 821 -24.18 4.50 2.00
C GLY A 821 -24.02 5.40 3.25
N ASN A 822 -23.82 6.71 3.07
CA ASN A 822 -23.48 7.64 4.16
C ASN A 822 -24.54 8.74 4.38
N SER A 823 -25.48 8.92 3.44
CA SER A 823 -26.50 9.98 3.50
C SER A 823 -27.88 9.36 3.49
N CYS A 824 -28.55 9.45 4.64
CA CYS A 824 -29.91 9.00 4.80
C CYS A 824 -30.92 10.06 4.36
N THR A 825 -31.93 9.64 3.60
CA THR A 825 -33.07 10.49 3.22
C THR A 825 -34.30 10.20 4.09
N THR A 826 -34.43 9.01 4.67
CA THR A 826 -35.55 8.66 5.56
C THR A 826 -35.11 7.67 6.64
N CYS A 827 -35.29 8.04 7.91
CA CYS A 827 -34.93 7.19 9.05
C CYS A 827 -35.97 6.11 9.34
N SER A 828 -35.52 4.97 9.87
CA SER A 828 -36.35 3.88 10.39
C SER A 828 -37.10 4.28 11.67
N THR A 829 -38.09 3.49 12.07
CA THR A 829 -39.12 3.83 13.08
C THR A 829 -38.64 4.07 14.53
N ASN A 830 -37.33 4.09 14.81
CA ASN A 830 -36.76 4.41 16.13
C ASN A 830 -35.57 5.39 16.07
N TYR A 831 -35.35 6.01 14.91
CA TYR A 831 -34.24 6.90 14.65
C TYR A 831 -34.76 8.31 14.28
N GLN A 832 -33.97 9.34 14.56
CA GLN A 832 -34.24 10.72 14.20
C GLN A 832 -33.14 11.22 13.25
N PRO A 833 -33.49 12.09 12.28
CA PRO A 833 -32.50 12.69 11.40
C PRO A 833 -31.58 13.63 12.18
N PHE A 834 -30.28 13.56 11.89
CA PHE A 834 -29.27 14.42 12.47
C PHE A 834 -28.26 14.83 11.40
N THR A 835 -27.89 16.10 11.37
CA THR A 835 -26.92 16.62 10.40
C THR A 835 -25.54 16.64 11.05
N TYR A 836 -24.63 15.80 10.57
CA TYR A 836 -23.24 15.75 11.01
C TYR A 836 -22.33 16.07 9.83
N LYS A 837 -21.45 17.08 9.96
CA LYS A 837 -20.51 17.52 8.91
C LYS A 837 -21.17 17.66 7.52
N ASN A 838 -22.33 18.33 7.45
CA ASN A 838 -23.14 18.53 6.23
C ASN A 838 -23.74 17.27 5.60
N GLN A 839 -23.76 16.12 6.29
CA GLN A 839 -24.45 14.91 5.85
C GLN A 839 -25.63 14.58 6.77
N GLN A 840 -26.75 14.14 6.19
CA GLN A 840 -27.93 13.73 6.95
C GLN A 840 -27.81 12.25 7.32
N ILE A 841 -27.73 11.94 8.60
CA ILE A 841 -27.65 10.58 9.15
C ILE A 841 -28.83 10.31 10.09
N CYS A 842 -28.98 9.07 10.53
CA CYS A 842 -30.02 8.66 11.47
C CYS A 842 -29.39 8.26 12.80
N ILE A 843 -29.87 8.86 13.89
CA ILE A 843 -29.43 8.55 15.25
C ILE A 843 -30.59 7.97 16.04
N ASN A 844 -30.34 6.93 16.83
CA ASN A 844 -31.31 6.43 17.81
C ASN A 844 -31.23 7.24 19.11
N SER A 845 -32.16 6.96 20.04
CA SER A 845 -32.25 7.65 21.32
C SER A 845 -31.00 7.57 22.19
N SER A 846 -30.14 6.57 21.96
CA SER A 846 -28.92 6.29 22.73
C SER A 846 -27.63 6.48 21.92
N SER A 847 -27.70 7.09 20.73
CA SER A 847 -26.54 7.26 19.85
C SER A 847 -25.53 8.21 20.47
N CYS A 848 -24.25 7.88 20.30
CA CYS A 848 -23.17 8.61 20.92
C CYS A 848 -21.97 8.69 19.98
N PHE A 849 -21.43 9.89 19.79
CA PHE A 849 -20.31 10.13 18.89
C PHE A 849 -19.04 10.34 19.70
N SER A 850 -17.94 9.78 19.18
CA SER A 850 -16.61 10.01 19.74
C SER A 850 -16.33 11.52 19.86
N PRO A 851 -15.73 12.00 20.97
CA PRO A 851 -15.07 11.23 22.04
C PRO A 851 -15.97 10.79 23.21
N CYS A 852 -17.29 10.90 23.10
CA CYS A 852 -18.20 10.40 24.13
C CYS A 852 -18.22 8.85 24.15
N SER A 853 -18.18 8.27 25.35
CA SER A 853 -18.40 6.82 25.57
C SER A 853 -19.87 6.52 25.82
N THR A 854 -20.53 7.34 26.64
CA THR A 854 -21.99 7.37 26.77
C THR A 854 -22.49 8.80 26.65
N CYS A 855 -23.72 8.99 26.20
CA CYS A 855 -24.31 10.30 25.95
C CYS A 855 -25.48 10.57 26.89
N SER A 856 -25.63 11.83 27.27
CA SER A 856 -26.66 12.32 28.18
C SER A 856 -27.83 12.91 27.38
N GLY A 857 -29.01 12.31 27.51
CA GLY A 857 -30.23 12.79 26.86
C GLY A 857 -30.57 12.07 25.56
N THR A 858 -31.83 12.16 25.18
CA THR A 858 -32.39 11.44 24.02
C THR A 858 -32.00 12.15 22.72
N PHE A 859 -31.38 11.43 21.77
CA PHE A 859 -30.93 11.98 20.47
C PHE A 859 -29.91 13.13 20.57
N GLN A 860 -29.03 13.08 21.58
CA GLN A 860 -27.98 14.08 21.75
C GLN A 860 -26.59 13.42 21.66
N PRO A 861 -26.15 13.06 20.44
CA PRO A 861 -24.96 12.23 20.26
C PRO A 861 -23.65 12.94 20.57
N THR A 862 -23.68 14.26 20.79
CA THR A 862 -22.51 15.08 21.11
C THR A 862 -22.50 15.58 22.56
N THR A 863 -23.54 15.29 23.35
CA THR A 863 -23.55 15.64 24.78
C THR A 863 -23.19 14.41 25.58
N CYS A 864 -21.97 14.36 26.07
CA CYS A 864 -21.43 13.20 26.74
C CYS A 864 -21.93 13.10 28.19
N ALA A 865 -22.26 11.88 28.62
CA ALA A 865 -22.43 11.49 30.02
C ALA A 865 -21.14 10.86 30.58
N THR A 866 -20.36 10.17 29.73
CA THR A 866 -19.01 9.67 30.03
C THR A 866 -18.14 9.73 28.77
N CYS A 867 -16.83 9.57 28.94
CA CYS A 867 -15.85 9.75 27.87
C CYS A 867 -15.12 8.47 27.52
N ASN A 868 -14.67 8.35 26.27
CA ASN A 868 -13.76 7.27 25.87
C ASN A 868 -12.45 7.37 26.68
N GLN A 869 -11.74 6.24 26.84
CA GLN A 869 -10.45 6.22 27.54
C GLN A 869 -9.52 7.32 26.97
N SER A 870 -8.84 8.05 27.86
CA SER A 870 -7.99 9.23 27.58
C SER A 870 -8.68 10.59 27.46
N PHE A 871 -10.01 10.69 27.61
CA PHE A 871 -10.74 11.95 27.68
C PHE A 871 -11.40 12.13 29.05
N TYR A 872 -11.49 13.35 29.57
CA TYR A 872 -12.16 13.68 30.83
C TYR A 872 -13.46 14.43 30.57
N LEU A 873 -14.51 14.09 31.31
CA LEU A 873 -15.78 14.78 31.20
C LEU A 873 -15.70 16.15 31.89
N GLN A 874 -15.90 17.22 31.14
CA GLN A 874 -16.05 18.57 31.66
C GLN A 874 -17.40 19.16 31.23
N GLY A 875 -18.34 19.24 32.17
CA GLY A 875 -19.74 19.54 31.88
C GLY A 875 -20.38 18.39 31.09
N THR A 876 -20.76 18.65 29.84
CA THR A 876 -21.34 17.65 28.91
C THR A 876 -20.42 17.34 27.74
N ASN A 877 -19.13 17.73 27.81
CA ASN A 877 -18.17 17.52 26.73
C ASN A 877 -17.00 16.69 27.24
N CYS A 878 -16.44 15.86 26.37
CA CYS A 878 -15.24 15.09 26.64
C CYS A 878 -14.02 15.84 26.12
N VAL A 879 -13.09 16.19 27.03
CA VAL A 879 -11.88 16.95 26.73
C VAL A 879 -10.64 16.13 27.08
N ALA A 880 -9.63 16.12 26.22
CA ALA A 880 -8.40 15.36 26.49
C ALA A 880 -7.60 15.93 27.68
N THR A 881 -7.80 17.21 28.01
CA THR A 881 -7.22 17.85 29.21
C THR A 881 -8.26 18.82 29.78
N CYS A 882 -8.36 18.87 31.10
CA CYS A 882 -9.29 19.77 31.78
C CYS A 882 -8.91 21.23 31.56
N ASN A 883 -9.92 22.07 31.27
CA ASN A 883 -9.71 23.51 31.12
C ASN A 883 -9.19 24.15 32.43
N GLN A 884 -8.59 25.34 32.34
CA GLN A 884 -8.09 26.08 33.51
C GLN A 884 -9.13 26.19 34.64
N GLY A 885 -8.65 26.07 35.88
CA GLY A 885 -9.49 26.01 37.07
C GLY A 885 -10.07 24.63 37.37
N TYR A 886 -9.66 23.59 36.65
CA TYR A 886 -10.07 22.20 36.89
C TYR A 886 -8.86 21.25 36.83
N TYR A 887 -8.89 20.16 37.60
CA TYR A 887 -7.92 19.06 37.54
C TYR A 887 -8.59 17.76 37.09
N ALA A 888 -7.78 16.88 36.49
CA ALA A 888 -8.24 15.60 36.00
C ALA A 888 -8.35 14.58 37.14
N ASN A 889 -9.58 14.15 37.44
CA ASN A 889 -9.82 13.07 38.38
C ASN A 889 -9.72 11.72 37.64
N GLN A 890 -8.64 10.99 37.87
CA GLN A 890 -8.36 9.72 37.20
C GLN A 890 -9.30 8.59 37.66
N SER A 891 -9.86 8.68 38.86
CA SER A 891 -10.72 7.62 39.42
C SER A 891 -12.10 7.58 38.78
N ASN A 892 -12.62 8.72 38.31
CA ASN A 892 -13.95 8.81 37.70
C ASN A 892 -13.95 9.49 36.32
N GLN A 893 -12.77 9.80 35.78
CA GLN A 893 -12.59 10.35 34.43
C GLN A 893 -13.35 11.67 34.20
N THR A 894 -13.36 12.55 35.22
CA THR A 894 -14.01 13.87 35.16
C THR A 894 -13.03 15.01 35.45
N CYS A 895 -13.36 16.20 34.96
CA CYS A 895 -12.68 17.43 35.34
C CYS A 895 -13.35 18.03 36.57
N VAL A 896 -12.60 18.08 37.67
CA VAL A 896 -13.09 18.58 38.97
C VAL A 896 -12.55 19.98 39.21
N GLN A 897 -13.40 20.89 39.68
CA GLN A 897 -13.01 22.27 39.91
C GLN A 897 -11.94 22.39 41.00
N CYS A 898 -10.97 23.26 40.76
CA CYS A 898 -9.91 23.58 41.71
C CYS A 898 -10.46 24.30 42.97
N PRO A 899 -9.68 24.31 44.08
CA PRO A 899 -9.99 25.09 45.28
C PRO A 899 -10.26 26.57 44.97
N ALA A 900 -10.99 27.25 45.86
CA ALA A 900 -11.31 28.66 45.68
C ALA A 900 -10.04 29.51 45.43
N ASN A 901 -10.10 30.38 44.43
CA ASN A 901 -9.02 31.28 44.00
C ASN A 901 -7.77 30.58 43.42
N CYS A 902 -7.90 29.30 43.06
CA CYS A 902 -6.85 28.52 42.41
C CYS A 902 -7.07 28.42 40.89
N SER A 903 -6.04 28.74 40.10
CA SER A 903 -6.08 28.65 38.63
C SER A 903 -5.58 27.29 38.12
N VAL A 904 -4.66 26.65 38.85
CA VAL A 904 -4.15 25.29 38.55
C VAL A 904 -3.96 24.51 39.85
N CYS A 905 -4.53 23.33 39.93
CA CYS A 905 -4.46 22.46 41.09
C CYS A 905 -4.13 21.02 40.68
N SER A 906 -3.54 20.24 41.58
CA SER A 906 -3.30 18.80 41.38
C SER A 906 -4.44 17.95 41.93
N ASP A 907 -5.16 18.45 42.93
CA ASP A 907 -6.30 17.80 43.57
C ASP A 907 -7.25 18.82 44.23
N ALA A 908 -8.29 18.33 44.90
CA ALA A 908 -9.32 19.15 45.56
C ALA A 908 -8.83 20.04 46.72
N SER A 909 -7.58 19.88 47.16
CA SER A 909 -6.98 20.59 48.30
C SER A 909 -5.64 21.25 47.98
N THR A 910 -4.97 20.82 46.91
CA THR A 910 -3.63 21.27 46.56
C THR A 910 -3.68 22.20 45.36
N CYS A 911 -3.57 23.49 45.64
CA CYS A 911 -3.33 24.48 44.62
C CYS A 911 -1.86 24.58 44.25
N THR A 912 -1.56 24.72 42.97
CA THR A 912 -0.20 24.87 42.43
C THR A 912 0.02 26.23 41.75
N SER A 913 -1.07 26.92 41.39
CA SER A 913 -1.03 28.29 40.87
C SER A 913 -2.34 28.99 41.21
N CYS A 914 -2.25 30.24 41.67
CA CYS A 914 -3.40 31.02 42.09
C CYS A 914 -4.01 31.83 40.93
N SER A 915 -5.27 32.20 41.09
CA SER A 915 -5.93 33.18 40.23
C SER A 915 -5.35 34.58 40.51
N ASN A 916 -5.47 35.48 39.53
CA ASN A 916 -4.96 36.85 39.64
C ASN A 916 -5.38 37.52 40.97
N ASN A 917 -4.42 38.18 41.64
CA ASN A 917 -4.54 38.85 42.95
C ASN A 917 -4.50 37.92 44.19
N TYR A 918 -4.17 36.64 44.03
CA TYR A 918 -3.92 35.73 45.14
C TYR A 918 -2.50 35.18 45.07
N PHE A 919 -1.95 34.85 46.22
CA PHE A 919 -0.60 34.33 46.39
C PHE A 919 -0.66 32.90 46.91
N LEU A 920 0.14 32.01 46.32
CA LEU A 920 0.26 30.63 46.75
C LEU A 920 1.07 30.57 48.05
N SER A 921 0.42 30.12 49.13
CA SER A 921 1.05 29.81 50.39
C SER A 921 0.86 28.31 50.65
N GLU A 922 1.96 27.57 50.61
CA GLU A 922 1.96 26.10 50.64
C GLU A 922 1.03 25.53 49.55
N ASN A 923 -0.15 25.03 49.92
CA ASN A 923 -1.10 24.38 49.02
C ASN A 923 -2.37 25.23 48.78
N SER A 924 -2.42 26.48 49.23
CA SER A 924 -3.65 27.31 49.18
C SER A 924 -3.39 28.76 48.78
N CYS A 925 -4.38 29.35 48.15
CA CYS A 925 -4.32 30.72 47.64
C CYS A 925 -4.86 31.73 48.67
N VAL A 926 -4.00 32.67 49.07
CA VAL A 926 -4.31 33.72 50.06
C VAL A 926 -4.16 35.10 49.44
N GLN A 927 -4.95 36.08 49.88
CA GLN A 927 -4.83 37.47 49.35
C GLN A 927 -3.57 38.19 49.84
N THR A 928 -3.04 37.79 50.99
CA THR A 928 -1.83 38.36 51.59
C THR A 928 -0.96 37.24 52.16
N CYS A 929 0.35 37.30 51.95
CA CYS A 929 1.26 36.29 52.49
C CYS A 929 1.27 36.29 54.03
N PRO A 930 1.40 35.12 54.68
CA PRO A 930 1.48 35.01 56.14
C PRO A 930 2.63 35.82 56.75
N GLN A 931 2.50 36.19 58.02
CA GLN A 931 3.46 37.05 58.72
C GLN A 931 4.88 36.44 58.70
N GLY A 932 5.86 37.19 58.17
CA GLY A 932 7.24 36.73 58.00
C GLY A 932 7.60 36.21 56.59
N GLN A 933 6.66 36.21 55.65
CA GLN A 933 6.88 35.85 54.25
C GLN A 933 6.60 37.03 53.30
N THR A 934 7.24 37.02 52.13
CA THR A 934 6.98 37.96 51.03
C THR A 934 6.63 37.20 49.75
N ALA A 935 5.85 37.83 48.85
CA ALA A 935 5.51 37.22 47.56
C ALA A 935 6.61 37.46 46.51
N ASN A 936 6.89 36.47 45.66
CA ASN A 936 7.78 36.64 44.49
C ASN A 936 7.00 37.08 43.23
N SER A 937 7.72 37.30 42.12
CA SER A 937 7.14 37.65 40.82
C SER A 937 6.17 36.60 40.25
N ASN A 938 6.20 35.37 40.77
CA ASN A 938 5.34 34.26 40.36
C ASN A 938 4.15 34.06 41.32
N GLN A 939 3.83 35.06 42.15
CA GLN A 939 2.74 35.02 43.12
C GLN A 939 2.87 33.90 44.18
N VAL A 940 4.09 33.51 44.59
CA VAL A 940 4.31 32.51 45.65
C VAL A 940 4.89 33.17 46.91
N CYS A 941 4.37 32.83 48.08
CA CYS A 941 4.85 33.30 49.39
C CYS A 941 6.10 32.52 49.83
N PHE A 942 7.14 33.21 50.28
CA PHE A 942 8.37 32.59 50.78
C PHE A 942 8.96 33.37 51.96
N SER A 943 9.65 32.66 52.87
CA SER A 943 10.31 33.25 54.04
C SER A 943 11.65 33.89 53.65
N ALA A 944 11.86 35.15 54.02
CA ALA A 944 13.13 35.83 53.80
C ALA A 944 14.19 35.32 54.79
N ASN A 945 15.13 34.48 54.33
CA ASN A 945 16.34 34.20 55.10
C ASN A 945 17.31 35.38 55.00
N ALA A 946 17.78 35.85 56.16
CA ALA A 946 18.80 36.86 56.30
C ALA A 946 20.16 36.32 55.83
N ASN A 947 20.50 36.53 54.56
CA ASN A 947 21.85 36.79 54.06
C ASN A 947 21.78 36.88 52.52
N THR A 948 22.59 37.80 51.96
CA THR A 948 22.79 38.09 50.53
C THR A 948 21.77 39.03 49.85
N PHE A 949 21.86 40.32 50.16
CA PHE A 949 21.61 41.40 49.21
C PHE A 949 22.92 42.18 49.01
N ALA A 950 23.86 41.54 48.31
CA ALA A 950 24.96 42.22 47.65
C ALA A 950 24.88 41.81 46.18
N GLU A 951 24.96 42.82 45.31
CA GLU A 951 24.98 42.74 43.85
C GLU A 951 23.63 42.63 43.12
N ARG A 952 23.06 43.81 42.80
CA ARG A 952 22.69 44.20 41.43
C ARG A 952 22.15 45.65 41.40
N ASN A 953 23.07 46.62 41.53
CA ASN A 953 22.82 48.01 41.16
C ASN A 953 23.87 48.52 40.17
N TYR A 954 24.14 47.73 39.12
CA TYR A 954 24.95 48.13 37.97
C TYR A 954 24.14 48.82 36.86
N PHE A 955 22.80 48.84 36.95
CA PHE A 955 21.93 49.45 35.92
C PHE A 955 21.53 50.90 36.23
N ALA A 956 21.46 51.30 37.51
CA ALA A 956 21.07 52.66 37.89
C ALA A 956 22.20 53.70 37.71
N LEU A 957 23.48 53.27 37.78
CA LEU A 957 24.64 54.16 37.58
C LEU A 957 24.91 54.45 36.09
N MET A 958 24.55 53.53 35.20
CA MET A 958 24.69 53.70 33.74
C MET A 958 23.61 54.59 33.13
N ILE A 959 22.39 54.59 33.69
CA ILE A 959 21.29 55.44 33.22
C ILE A 959 21.49 56.91 33.65
N LEU A 960 22.13 57.16 34.81
CA LEU A 960 22.45 58.52 35.26
C LEU A 960 23.59 59.17 34.42
N ILE A 961 24.56 58.38 33.95
CA ILE A 961 25.63 58.88 33.07
C ILE A 961 25.12 59.14 31.65
N LEU A 962 24.18 58.32 31.13
CA LEU A 962 23.56 58.55 29.82
C LEU A 962 22.66 59.79 29.77
N MET A 963 22.00 60.15 30.88
CA MET A 963 21.16 61.36 30.93
C MET A 963 21.96 62.67 31.08
N ILE A 964 23.19 62.63 31.62
CA ILE A 964 24.05 63.81 31.69
C ILE A 964 24.70 64.11 30.32
N PHE A 965 24.95 63.11 29.48
CA PHE A 965 25.51 63.30 28.13
C PHE A 965 24.49 63.73 27.06
N LEU A 966 23.19 63.65 27.34
CA LEU A 966 22.13 64.12 26.43
C LEU A 966 21.67 65.57 26.72
N SER A 967 22.42 66.31 27.54
CA SER A 967 22.17 67.74 27.83
C SER A 967 23.39 68.65 27.56
N PHE A 968 24.37 68.20 26.77
CA PHE A 968 25.45 69.04 26.22
C PHE A 968 25.58 68.87 24.71
#